data_AF-A0A9D9GTI7-F1
#
_entry.id   AF-A0A9D9GTI7-F1
#
_cell.length_a   1.000
_cell.length_b   1.000
_cell.length_c   1.000
_cell.angle_alpha   90.00
_cell.angle_beta   90.00
_cell.angle_gamma   90.00
#
_symmetry.space_group_name_H-M   'P 1'
#
loop_
_entity.id
_entity.type
_entity.pdbx_description
1 polymer ?
#
loop_
_entity_poly.entity_id
_entity_poly.type
_entity_poly.pdbx_seq_one_letter_code
_entity_poly.pdbx_strand_id
1 'polypeptide(L)'
;MQPSGAREVYALCKQEEYLQALQLAEQLVNSPAADLGAFKAHIHALFKAMCHDKEHCRRYLQPYVVKFLHEGINRLYGGDYLEAFKNHDSTTNSRKPFVDGFDGYIASALSQLLISLDRPNAEELLEAGRLSREKKYQQAYQLYTKAAAKGPLTKYEENSYAWTLERLCTDAKEWQKYRYVVEYLNLKQVEKPSLVNSLMLRHADELFEYRELDFPAYLEAFDLATLQPEDHAAARFTNTDGKEVVCASLYDRVMHHALKNAFSRLTQRLPLYLPAVDALLKRAGEINTSSVKNAGDLGFRQWILYDEVKLLCALGRGQEALAFARRFVKEKYSEDYPWSLLCEVYLQNGDAKNAAVCICRSLVNKDDKLQALSVKQCVRAAEIFHRAEDASHAQELADLASFLVNNSGMGEDALKLFRENNTWYSPVIKEHFSDFDKLKEELIELAGKADLILYADLKVYHACAGSQIDLKSKTGKVRKMRDVFISLGPGTVPLQTISRAKLLNPFKKWTQVDVRLLPDPPKEDSKIRVVTVEKGSLPVEDVMPFKTAAVTYVNRERRCYTIIFEDKTRSVLFMDKVKGQLKTGDCVQVQLAKRWHKGRMTMLFLNSRRTDQRPEALFKEEITTVKNVHHAGFAHTADSIFIPEDLVMEHALINGDKVKVKAVLTWNKKREQYNWTAYFIELLSGKKAKQSADKTPASGKSAEDDEPPF
;
A
#
# COMPACT_ATOMS: atom_id res chain seq x y z
N MET A 1 102.73 8.83 -19.50
CA MET A 1 102.21 10.08 -18.91
C MET A 1 100.69 10.02 -18.97
N GLN A 2 100.05 10.49 -17.89
CA GLN A 2 98.66 10.22 -17.49
C GLN A 2 97.57 10.74 -18.46
N PRO A 3 96.34 10.21 -18.32
CA PRO A 3 95.15 11.07 -18.28
C PRO A 3 94.35 10.80 -16.99
N SER A 4 94.88 11.25 -15.84
CA SER A 4 94.15 11.34 -14.57
C SER A 4 93.30 12.62 -14.48
N GLY A 5 93.61 13.66 -15.26
CA GLY A 5 92.88 14.93 -15.25
C GLY A 5 91.47 14.88 -15.86
N ALA A 6 91.19 13.98 -16.81
CA ALA A 6 89.88 13.94 -17.47
C ALA A 6 88.77 13.36 -16.59
N ARG A 7 89.09 12.45 -15.66
CA ARG A 7 88.10 11.88 -14.71
C ARG A 7 87.79 12.83 -13.56
N GLU A 8 88.77 13.59 -13.08
CA GLU A 8 88.55 14.60 -12.05
C GLU A 8 87.77 15.79 -12.60
N VAL A 9 88.05 16.24 -13.83
CA VAL A 9 87.24 17.29 -14.50
C VAL A 9 85.82 16.79 -14.80
N TYR A 10 85.62 15.53 -15.22
CA TYR A 10 84.28 14.98 -15.46
C TYR A 10 83.49 14.75 -14.16
N ALA A 11 84.17 14.40 -13.06
CA ALA A 11 83.55 14.30 -11.74
C ALA A 11 83.24 15.68 -11.13
N LEU A 12 84.12 16.67 -11.33
CA LEU A 12 83.94 18.05 -10.88
C LEU A 12 82.84 18.78 -11.67
N CYS A 13 82.75 18.60 -13.00
CA CYS A 13 81.66 19.15 -13.81
C CYS A 13 80.29 18.57 -13.38
N LYS A 14 80.22 17.27 -13.06
CA LYS A 14 79.00 16.68 -12.47
C LYS A 14 78.72 17.23 -11.08
N GLN A 15 79.74 17.57 -10.29
CA GLN A 15 79.58 18.13 -8.95
C GLN A 15 79.14 19.60 -8.96
N GLU A 16 79.57 20.40 -9.94
CA GLU A 16 79.12 21.78 -10.17
C GLU A 16 77.70 21.84 -10.73
N GLU A 17 77.37 21.05 -11.76
CA GLU A 17 75.99 20.93 -12.25
C GLU A 17 75.05 20.40 -11.16
N TYR A 18 75.55 19.53 -10.28
CA TYR A 18 74.85 19.01 -9.10
C TYR A 18 74.68 20.05 -7.99
N LEU A 19 75.73 20.78 -7.60
CA LEU A 19 75.66 21.86 -6.62
C LEU A 19 74.76 22.99 -7.12
N GLN A 20 74.78 23.26 -8.42
CA GLN A 20 73.83 24.18 -9.05
C GLN A 20 72.42 23.60 -9.02
N ALA A 21 72.20 22.32 -9.31
CA ALA A 21 70.87 21.70 -9.21
C ALA A 21 70.33 21.64 -7.77
N LEU A 22 71.20 21.46 -6.76
CA LEU A 22 70.87 21.43 -5.34
C LEU A 22 70.65 22.83 -4.76
N GLN A 23 71.49 23.80 -5.14
CA GLN A 23 71.27 25.21 -4.81
C GLN A 23 70.02 25.74 -5.51
N LEU A 24 69.76 25.33 -6.76
CA LEU A 24 68.49 25.60 -7.43
C LEU A 24 67.37 24.95 -6.63
N ALA A 25 67.39 23.65 -6.36
CA ALA A 25 66.34 22.98 -5.57
C ALA A 25 66.10 23.61 -4.17
N GLU A 26 67.15 24.00 -3.44
CA GLU A 26 67.05 24.73 -2.16
C GLU A 26 66.51 26.16 -2.35
N GLN A 27 66.97 26.89 -3.37
CA GLN A 27 66.41 28.20 -3.72
C GLN A 27 64.95 28.08 -4.15
N LEU A 28 64.55 26.99 -4.80
CA LEU A 28 63.20 26.73 -5.27
C LEU A 28 62.24 26.32 -4.14
N VAL A 29 62.72 25.58 -3.15
CA VAL A 29 61.98 25.28 -1.90
C VAL A 29 61.76 26.54 -1.06
N ASN A 30 62.76 27.44 -1.05
CA ASN A 30 62.75 28.64 -0.23
C ASN A 30 62.24 29.89 -0.96
N SER A 31 62.08 29.85 -2.28
CA SER A 31 61.48 30.92 -3.09
C SER A 31 59.99 30.63 -3.28
N PRO A 32 59.10 31.57 -2.90
CA PRO A 32 57.68 31.41 -3.20
C PRO A 32 57.52 31.45 -4.72
N ALA A 33 57.14 30.33 -5.34
CA ALA A 33 56.73 30.32 -6.74
C ALA A 33 55.55 31.29 -6.89
N ALA A 34 55.82 32.48 -7.40
CA ALA A 34 54.87 33.58 -7.47
C ALA A 34 53.84 33.40 -8.61
N ASP A 35 54.16 32.56 -9.59
CA ASP A 35 53.29 32.21 -10.71
C ASP A 35 53.48 30.74 -11.18
N LEU A 36 52.57 30.30 -12.06
CA LEU A 36 52.54 28.93 -12.57
C LEU A 36 53.72 28.60 -13.50
N GLY A 37 54.22 29.58 -14.26
CA GLY A 37 55.31 29.40 -15.21
C GLY A 37 56.61 29.05 -14.50
N ALA A 38 56.91 29.76 -13.41
CA ALA A 38 58.04 29.45 -12.53
C ALA A 38 57.90 28.06 -11.92
N PHE A 39 56.71 27.71 -11.39
CA PHE A 39 56.47 26.39 -10.81
C PHE A 39 56.63 25.23 -11.82
N LYS A 40 56.14 25.39 -13.06
CA LYS A 40 56.36 24.42 -14.15
C LYS A 40 57.85 24.25 -14.46
N ALA A 41 58.59 25.36 -14.58
CA ALA A 41 60.04 25.32 -14.82
C ALA A 41 60.77 24.58 -13.68
N HIS A 42 60.33 24.77 -12.44
CA HIS A 42 60.88 24.07 -11.26
C HIS A 42 60.61 22.57 -11.30
N ILE A 43 59.38 22.15 -11.65
CA ILE A 43 59.05 20.73 -11.80
C ILE A 43 59.81 20.09 -12.97
N HIS A 44 59.96 20.78 -14.10
CA HIS A 44 60.78 20.32 -15.23
C HIS A 44 62.24 20.12 -14.84
N ALA A 45 62.82 21.06 -14.08
CA ALA A 45 64.19 20.96 -13.60
C ALA A 45 64.36 19.78 -12.63
N LEU A 46 63.43 19.58 -11.69
CA LEU A 46 63.43 18.46 -10.76
C LEU A 46 63.25 17.11 -11.46
N PHE A 47 62.33 17.02 -12.43
CA PHE A 47 62.12 15.80 -13.22
C PHE A 47 63.38 15.45 -14.04
N LYS A 48 63.99 16.44 -14.70
CA LYS A 48 65.24 16.26 -15.47
C LYS A 48 66.41 15.82 -14.59
N ALA A 49 66.55 16.40 -13.40
CA ALA A 49 67.58 16.03 -12.43
C ALA A 49 67.40 14.57 -11.94
N MET A 50 66.17 14.17 -11.64
CA MET A 50 65.86 12.79 -11.24
C MET A 50 66.12 11.74 -12.33
N CYS A 51 65.95 12.08 -13.61
CA CYS A 51 66.21 11.16 -14.71
C CYS A 51 67.71 10.92 -14.98
N HIS A 52 68.62 11.77 -14.48
CA HIS A 52 70.06 11.70 -14.80
C HIS A 52 70.91 10.92 -13.79
N ASP A 53 70.48 10.73 -12.53
CA ASP A 53 71.25 9.95 -11.53
C ASP A 53 70.36 9.27 -10.47
N LYS A 54 70.06 7.97 -10.66
CA LYS A 54 69.07 7.21 -9.87
C LYS A 54 69.52 6.91 -8.43
N GLU A 55 70.81 6.67 -8.20
CA GLU A 55 71.29 6.14 -6.92
C GLU A 55 71.60 7.25 -5.91
N HIS A 56 72.06 8.42 -6.38
CA HIS A 56 72.39 9.58 -5.54
C HIS A 56 71.19 10.49 -5.24
N CYS A 57 70.24 10.66 -6.19
CA CYS A 57 68.99 11.40 -5.93
C CYS A 57 68.16 10.77 -4.79
N ARG A 58 68.21 9.43 -4.70
CA ARG A 58 67.53 8.61 -3.68
C ARG A 58 67.87 9.00 -2.24
N ARG A 59 69.11 9.42 -1.98
CA ARG A 59 69.63 9.60 -0.61
C ARG A 59 69.51 11.03 -0.09
N TYR A 60 69.51 12.02 -0.98
CA TYR A 60 69.63 13.43 -0.61
C TYR A 60 68.51 14.32 -1.16
N LEU A 61 67.97 14.06 -2.35
CA LEU A 61 66.92 14.88 -2.95
C LEU A 61 65.51 14.41 -2.54
N GLN A 62 65.34 13.14 -2.18
CA GLN A 62 64.04 12.56 -1.84
C GLN A 62 63.25 13.34 -0.76
N PRO A 63 63.82 13.74 0.40
CA PRO A 63 63.06 14.47 1.42
C PRO A 63 62.66 15.88 0.94
N TYR A 64 63.51 16.53 0.15
CA TYR A 64 63.29 17.88 -0.36
C TYR A 64 62.29 17.89 -1.51
N VAL A 65 62.34 16.91 -2.43
CA VAL A 65 61.36 16.75 -3.51
C VAL A 65 59.99 16.41 -2.93
N VAL A 66 59.93 15.49 -1.95
CA VAL A 66 58.67 15.18 -1.26
C VAL A 66 58.15 16.40 -0.52
N LYS A 67 58.99 17.15 0.21
CA LYS A 67 58.57 18.38 0.90
C LYS A 67 58.19 19.51 -0.06
N PHE A 68 58.91 19.68 -1.17
CA PHE A 68 58.62 20.67 -2.22
C PHE A 68 57.32 20.36 -2.94
N LEU A 69 57.09 19.10 -3.30
CA LEU A 69 55.82 18.66 -3.84
C LEU A 69 54.73 18.82 -2.79
N HIS A 70 54.98 18.46 -1.53
CA HIS A 70 53.97 18.56 -0.48
C HIS A 70 53.60 20.02 -0.20
N GLU A 71 54.56 20.92 -0.01
CA GLU A 71 54.30 22.34 0.25
C GLU A 71 53.87 23.10 -1.01
N GLY A 72 54.48 22.83 -2.17
CA GLY A 72 54.13 23.45 -3.45
C GLY A 72 52.75 23.02 -3.93
N ILE A 73 52.43 21.71 -3.84
CA ILE A 73 51.09 21.20 -4.14
C ILE A 73 50.09 21.67 -3.08
N ASN A 74 50.41 21.68 -1.78
CA ASN A 74 49.48 22.20 -0.78
C ASN A 74 49.24 23.70 -0.91
N ARG A 75 50.25 24.50 -1.30
CA ARG A 75 50.11 25.95 -1.49
C ARG A 75 49.35 26.29 -2.78
N LEU A 76 49.58 25.57 -3.87
CA LEU A 76 48.91 25.82 -5.17
C LEU A 76 47.57 25.08 -5.30
N TYR A 77 47.45 23.88 -4.74
CA TYR A 77 46.33 22.94 -4.93
C TYR A 77 45.63 22.52 -3.63
N GLY A 78 46.12 22.86 -2.43
CA GLY A 78 45.55 22.42 -1.14
C GLY A 78 45.89 20.96 -0.75
N GLY A 79 45.62 20.60 0.52
CA GLY A 79 45.97 19.30 1.13
C GLY A 79 45.42 18.05 0.42
N ASP A 80 44.28 18.18 -0.27
CA ASP A 80 43.49 17.04 -0.74
C ASP A 80 43.97 16.48 -2.09
N TYR A 81 44.73 17.25 -2.89
CA TYR A 81 45.31 16.77 -4.16
C TYR A 81 46.31 15.63 -3.92
N LEU A 82 46.96 15.63 -2.75
CA LEU A 82 47.84 14.56 -2.29
C LEU A 82 47.09 13.30 -1.83
N GLU A 83 45.84 13.41 -1.36
CA GLU A 83 45.02 12.23 -1.02
C GLU A 83 44.52 11.50 -2.27
N ALA A 84 44.16 12.22 -3.33
CA ALA A 84 43.85 11.62 -4.63
C ALA A 84 45.05 10.85 -5.20
N PHE A 85 46.27 11.36 -4.98
CA PHE A 85 47.52 10.69 -5.34
C PHE A 85 47.79 9.44 -4.48
N LYS A 86 47.51 9.49 -3.17
CA LYS A 86 47.67 8.36 -2.24
C LYS A 86 46.67 7.22 -2.48
N ASN A 87 45.44 7.51 -2.91
CA ASN A 87 44.41 6.48 -3.08
C ASN A 87 44.63 5.59 -4.32
N HIS A 88 45.42 6.06 -5.29
CA HIS A 88 45.83 5.25 -6.46
C HIS A 88 46.77 4.09 -6.09
N ASP A 89 47.36 4.14 -4.88
CA ASP A 89 48.38 3.23 -4.34
C ASP A 89 47.78 1.99 -3.64
N SER A 90 46.46 1.93 -3.45
CA SER A 90 45.80 0.89 -2.65
C SER A 90 45.50 -0.43 -3.40
N THR A 91 45.79 -0.53 -4.70
CA THR A 91 45.45 -1.71 -5.51
C THR A 91 46.59 -2.74 -5.66
N THR A 92 47.78 -2.48 -5.15
CA THR A 92 48.90 -3.44 -5.22
C THR A 92 49.34 -3.90 -3.84
N ASN A 93 48.58 -4.85 -3.30
CA ASN A 93 48.88 -5.55 -2.06
C ASN A 93 50.04 -6.54 -2.27
N SER A 94 51.29 -6.11 -2.12
CA SER A 94 52.39 -7.05 -1.85
C SER A 94 53.56 -6.38 -1.11
N ARG A 95 53.86 -6.88 0.10
CA ARG A 95 55.09 -6.60 0.84
C ARG A 95 56.28 -7.23 0.10
N LYS A 96 57.01 -6.46 -0.70
CA LYS A 96 58.35 -6.76 -1.26
C LYS A 96 59.18 -5.47 -1.31
N PRO A 97 60.53 -5.54 -1.30
CA PRO A 97 61.40 -4.46 -0.81
C PRO A 97 61.18 -3.15 -1.55
N PHE A 98 60.88 -2.12 -0.76
CA PHE A 98 60.27 -0.83 -1.09
C PHE A 98 61.20 0.18 -1.78
N VAL A 99 62.12 -0.29 -2.62
CA VAL A 99 63.31 0.53 -2.93
C VAL A 99 63.38 0.84 -4.43
N ASP A 100 63.16 -0.09 -5.36
CA ASP A 100 63.25 0.24 -6.83
C ASP A 100 61.95 0.74 -7.48
N GLY A 101 60.80 0.66 -6.80
CA GLY A 101 59.50 1.13 -7.31
C GLY A 101 59.17 2.59 -7.00
N PHE A 102 59.77 3.16 -5.96
CA PHE A 102 59.41 4.48 -5.44
C PHE A 102 59.91 5.64 -6.33
N ASP A 103 61.07 5.47 -6.97
CA ASP A 103 61.63 6.46 -7.91
C ASP A 103 60.81 6.50 -9.21
N GLY A 104 60.32 5.35 -9.68
CA GLY A 104 59.35 5.26 -10.76
C GLY A 104 58.02 5.92 -10.41
N TYR A 105 57.58 5.79 -9.16
CA TYR A 105 56.36 6.42 -8.66
C TYR A 105 56.47 7.95 -8.57
N ILE A 106 57.56 8.51 -8.01
CA ILE A 106 57.76 9.98 -7.96
C ILE A 106 57.96 10.54 -9.38
N ALA A 107 58.73 9.88 -10.23
CA ALA A 107 58.89 10.31 -11.62
C ALA A 107 57.55 10.26 -12.38
N SER A 108 56.74 9.22 -12.16
CA SER A 108 55.38 9.12 -12.70
C SER A 108 54.47 10.22 -12.14
N ALA A 109 54.55 10.53 -10.85
CA ALA A 109 53.77 11.58 -10.21
C ALA A 109 54.15 12.98 -10.72
N LEU A 110 55.44 13.27 -10.84
CA LEU A 110 55.95 14.50 -11.44
C LEU A 110 55.57 14.62 -12.91
N SER A 111 55.64 13.52 -13.67
CA SER A 111 55.20 13.48 -15.06
C SER A 111 53.70 13.73 -15.19
N GLN A 112 52.86 13.11 -14.36
CA GLN A 112 51.42 13.38 -14.32
C GLN A 112 51.10 14.81 -13.89
N LEU A 113 51.86 15.37 -12.93
CA LEU A 113 51.71 16.76 -12.50
C LEU A 113 52.09 17.72 -13.63
N LEU A 114 53.19 17.47 -14.35
CA LEU A 114 53.59 18.23 -15.54
C LEU A 114 52.55 18.17 -16.65
N ILE A 115 52.03 16.97 -16.95
CA ILE A 115 50.96 16.78 -17.92
C ILE A 115 49.70 17.54 -17.49
N SER A 116 49.36 17.52 -16.20
CA SER A 116 48.21 18.24 -15.66
C SER A 116 48.36 19.75 -15.74
N LEU A 117 49.60 20.24 -15.65
CA LEU A 117 50.01 21.63 -15.72
C LEU A 117 50.07 22.15 -17.16
N ASP A 118 50.43 21.30 -18.13
CA ASP A 118 50.49 21.64 -19.57
C ASP A 118 49.13 21.70 -20.26
N ARG A 119 48.04 21.50 -19.52
CA ARG A 119 46.71 21.76 -20.02
C ARG A 119 46.52 23.27 -20.31
N PRO A 120 45.90 23.64 -21.44
CA PRO A 120 45.72 25.04 -21.85
C PRO A 120 44.82 25.87 -20.91
N ASN A 121 44.20 25.22 -19.93
CA ASN A 121 43.32 25.80 -18.91
C ASN A 121 43.89 25.71 -17.47
N ALA A 122 45.13 25.23 -17.27
CA ALA A 122 45.68 24.97 -15.94
C ALA A 122 45.81 26.24 -15.07
N GLU A 123 46.22 27.37 -15.65
CA GLU A 123 46.33 28.65 -14.93
C GLU A 123 44.96 29.13 -14.43
N GLU A 124 43.95 29.09 -15.29
CA GLU A 124 42.60 29.50 -14.91
C GLU A 124 42.00 28.59 -13.84
N LEU A 125 42.25 27.28 -13.88
CA LEU A 125 41.71 26.32 -12.92
C LEU A 125 42.32 26.48 -11.53
N LEU A 126 43.63 26.73 -11.46
CA LEU A 126 44.32 26.98 -10.21
C LEU A 126 43.83 28.25 -9.53
N GLU A 127 43.74 29.33 -10.31
CA GLU A 127 43.26 30.60 -9.81
C GLU A 127 41.78 30.53 -9.42
N ALA A 128 40.94 29.80 -10.17
CA ALA A 128 39.55 29.55 -9.81
C ALA A 128 39.41 28.81 -8.46
N GLY A 129 40.23 27.78 -8.25
CA GLY A 129 40.27 27.03 -6.98
C GLY A 129 40.67 27.91 -5.80
N ARG A 130 41.70 28.74 -5.97
CA ARG A 130 42.15 29.72 -4.96
C ARG A 130 41.05 30.72 -4.62
N LEU A 131 40.43 31.34 -5.63
CA LEU A 131 39.35 32.32 -5.44
C LEU A 131 38.12 31.71 -4.78
N SER A 132 37.78 30.47 -5.10
CA SER A 132 36.67 29.75 -4.45
C SER A 132 36.92 29.58 -2.95
N ARG A 133 38.16 29.23 -2.53
CA ARG A 133 38.54 29.14 -1.11
C ARG A 133 38.53 30.48 -0.39
N GLU A 134 38.87 31.55 -1.10
CA GLU A 134 38.78 32.93 -0.61
C GLU A 134 37.34 33.48 -0.58
N LYS A 135 36.32 32.64 -0.86
CA LYS A 135 34.90 33.00 -0.93
C LYS A 135 34.57 34.04 -2.00
N LYS A 136 35.44 34.21 -3.00
CA LYS A 136 35.23 35.10 -4.16
C LYS A 136 34.55 34.34 -5.30
N TYR A 137 33.36 33.82 -5.03
CA TYR A 137 32.70 32.82 -5.89
C TYR A 137 32.37 33.31 -7.30
N GLN A 138 32.00 34.58 -7.49
CA GLN A 138 31.73 35.13 -8.83
C GLN A 138 32.97 35.16 -9.73
N GLN A 139 34.13 35.51 -9.16
CA GLN A 139 35.38 35.53 -9.91
C GLN A 139 35.85 34.09 -10.21
N ALA A 140 35.72 33.19 -9.23
CA ALA A 140 35.99 31.77 -9.42
C ALA A 140 35.11 31.15 -10.53
N TYR A 141 33.81 31.47 -10.53
CA TYR A 141 32.86 31.03 -11.55
C TYR A 141 33.27 31.44 -12.97
N GLN A 142 33.62 32.71 -13.18
CA GLN A 142 34.06 33.21 -14.48
C GLN A 142 35.30 32.45 -15.00
N LEU A 143 36.26 32.15 -14.11
CA LEU A 143 37.45 31.39 -14.47
C LEU A 143 37.15 29.92 -14.73
N TYR A 144 36.28 29.27 -13.95
CA TYR A 144 35.84 27.91 -14.23
C TYR A 144 35.11 27.80 -15.57
N THR A 145 34.18 28.70 -15.88
CA THR A 145 33.49 28.73 -17.18
C THR A 145 34.49 28.92 -18.33
N LYS A 146 35.46 29.84 -18.17
CA LYS A 146 36.53 30.07 -19.16
C LYS A 146 37.43 28.84 -19.33
N ALA A 147 37.76 28.16 -18.24
CA ALA A 147 38.58 26.95 -18.25
C ALA A 147 37.88 25.76 -18.91
N ALA A 148 36.57 25.58 -18.63
CA ALA A 148 35.75 24.53 -19.22
C ALA A 148 35.58 24.72 -20.75
N ALA A 149 35.53 25.96 -21.22
CA ALA A 149 35.47 26.27 -22.65
C ALA A 149 36.77 25.92 -23.40
N LYS A 150 37.90 25.85 -22.70
CA LYS A 150 39.22 25.55 -23.27
C LYS A 150 39.59 24.07 -23.28
N GLY A 151 38.88 23.23 -22.51
CA GLY A 151 39.18 21.81 -22.41
C GLY A 151 38.41 21.11 -21.29
N PRO A 152 38.40 19.76 -21.29
CA PRO A 152 37.69 18.99 -20.30
C PRO A 152 38.27 19.22 -18.90
N LEU A 153 37.38 19.22 -17.92
CA LEU A 153 37.72 19.28 -16.51
C LEU A 153 37.92 17.88 -15.95
N THR A 154 38.79 17.75 -14.95
CA THR A 154 38.93 16.52 -14.16
C THR A 154 37.82 16.41 -13.12
N LYS A 155 37.60 15.20 -12.57
CA LYS A 155 36.71 14.98 -11.42
C LYS A 155 36.91 15.99 -10.28
N TYR A 156 38.15 16.29 -9.90
CA TYR A 156 38.44 17.26 -8.83
C TYR A 156 38.01 18.68 -9.20
N GLU A 157 38.33 19.12 -10.42
CA GLU A 157 38.00 20.46 -10.91
C GLU A 157 36.48 20.64 -11.05
N GLU A 158 35.76 19.65 -11.58
CA GLU A 158 34.30 19.69 -11.64
C GLU A 158 33.65 19.67 -10.25
N ASN A 159 34.18 18.90 -9.30
CA ASN A 159 33.72 18.92 -7.92
C ASN A 159 33.91 20.31 -7.28
N SER A 160 35.08 20.94 -7.48
CA SER A 160 35.29 22.29 -6.96
C SER A 160 34.38 23.30 -7.65
N TYR A 161 34.14 23.15 -8.95
CA TYR A 161 33.26 24.02 -9.70
C TYR A 161 31.80 23.88 -9.24
N ALA A 162 31.34 22.64 -9.01
CA ALA A 162 30.02 22.35 -8.44
C ALA A 162 29.79 23.04 -7.09
N TRP A 163 30.78 23.02 -6.20
CA TRP A 163 30.70 23.75 -4.93
C TRP A 163 30.66 25.27 -5.13
N THR A 164 31.39 25.81 -6.10
CA THR A 164 31.27 27.24 -6.45
C THR A 164 29.86 27.58 -6.95
N LEU A 165 29.24 26.73 -7.78
CA LEU A 165 27.87 26.92 -8.26
C LEU A 165 26.84 26.88 -7.11
N GLU A 166 26.95 25.92 -6.19
CA GLU A 166 26.07 25.81 -5.01
C GLU A 166 26.14 27.07 -4.14
N ARG A 167 27.34 27.59 -3.89
CA ARG A 167 27.53 28.83 -3.13
C ARG A 167 26.93 30.04 -3.83
N LEU A 168 27.04 30.10 -5.16
CA LEU A 168 26.41 31.17 -5.94
C LEU A 168 24.89 31.09 -5.90
N CYS A 169 24.30 29.89 -5.86
CA CYS A 169 22.85 29.71 -5.75
C CYS A 169 22.28 30.26 -4.43
N THR A 170 23.03 30.22 -3.33
CA THR A 170 22.52 30.60 -1.99
C THR A 170 22.05 32.06 -1.94
N ASP A 171 22.80 32.99 -2.55
CA ASP A 171 22.51 34.43 -2.51
C ASP A 171 21.99 34.98 -3.86
N ALA A 172 21.74 34.10 -4.84
CA ALA A 172 21.34 34.47 -6.19
C ALA A 172 19.85 34.80 -6.33
N LYS A 173 19.55 35.74 -7.24
CA LYS A 173 18.19 35.91 -7.77
C LYS A 173 17.79 34.68 -8.58
N GLU A 174 16.48 34.52 -8.77
CA GLU A 174 15.86 33.34 -9.38
C GLU A 174 16.45 33.00 -10.76
N TRP A 175 16.53 33.97 -11.67
CA TRP A 175 17.10 33.76 -13.01
C TRP A 175 18.59 33.38 -13.00
N GLN A 176 19.35 33.84 -12.01
CA GLN A 176 20.77 33.47 -11.84
C GLN A 176 20.88 32.05 -11.31
N LYS A 177 20.06 31.72 -10.30
CA LYS A 177 19.96 30.37 -9.74
C LYS A 177 19.55 29.37 -10.83
N TYR A 178 18.57 29.71 -11.68
CA TYR A 178 18.21 28.90 -12.85
C TYR A 178 19.42 28.59 -13.73
N ARG A 179 20.21 29.61 -14.08
CA ARG A 179 21.42 29.43 -14.88
C ARG A 179 22.41 28.47 -14.21
N TYR A 180 22.71 28.65 -12.93
CA TYR A 180 23.69 27.82 -12.24
C TYR A 180 23.24 26.37 -12.06
N VAL A 181 21.96 26.16 -11.77
CA VAL A 181 21.35 24.84 -11.63
C VAL A 181 21.37 24.08 -12.96
N VAL A 182 21.09 24.75 -14.09
CA VAL A 182 21.21 24.16 -15.42
C VAL A 182 22.67 23.88 -15.79
N GLU A 183 23.58 24.80 -15.47
CA GLU A 183 25.01 24.65 -15.75
C GLU A 183 25.63 23.47 -14.99
N TYR A 184 25.17 23.19 -13.77
CA TYR A 184 25.58 22.01 -13.00
C TYR A 184 25.31 20.68 -13.74
N LEU A 185 24.22 20.58 -14.53
CA LEU A 185 23.92 19.37 -15.31
C LEU A 185 24.97 19.07 -16.39
N ASN A 186 25.78 20.06 -16.79
CA ASN A 186 26.85 19.88 -17.76
C ASN A 186 28.11 19.29 -17.14
N LEU A 187 28.23 19.25 -15.81
CA LEU A 187 29.36 18.66 -15.10
C LEU A 187 29.16 17.14 -14.96
N LYS A 188 29.88 16.34 -15.76
CA LYS A 188 29.66 14.90 -15.92
C LYS A 188 30.51 14.02 -15.00
N GLN A 189 31.61 14.54 -14.49
CA GLN A 189 32.58 13.86 -13.63
C GLN A 189 32.43 14.22 -12.14
N VAL A 190 31.44 15.04 -11.77
CA VAL A 190 31.11 15.31 -10.37
C VAL A 190 30.85 14.00 -9.63
N GLU A 191 31.42 13.89 -8.44
CA GLU A 191 31.23 12.72 -7.59
C GLU A 191 29.76 12.57 -7.17
N LYS A 192 29.21 11.38 -7.39
CA LYS A 192 27.81 11.06 -7.10
C LYS A 192 27.72 9.64 -6.50
N PRO A 193 26.88 9.42 -5.46
CA PRO A 193 26.07 10.43 -4.76
C PRO A 193 26.93 11.35 -3.87
N SER A 194 26.58 12.63 -3.75
CA SER A 194 27.33 13.62 -2.95
C SER A 194 26.43 14.72 -2.38
N LEU A 195 26.89 15.39 -1.31
CA LEU A 195 26.13 16.46 -0.65
C LEU A 195 25.86 17.63 -1.61
N VAL A 196 26.84 18.00 -2.44
CA VAL A 196 26.66 19.08 -3.43
C VAL A 196 25.57 18.73 -4.45
N ASN A 197 25.46 17.46 -4.86
CA ASN A 197 24.39 16.99 -5.74
C ASN A 197 23.01 17.21 -5.08
N SER A 198 22.85 16.81 -3.81
CA SER A 198 21.62 17.01 -3.04
C SER A 198 21.27 18.49 -2.85
N LEU A 199 22.27 19.35 -2.59
CA LEU A 199 22.07 20.80 -2.43
C LEU A 199 21.67 21.47 -3.75
N MET A 200 22.31 21.11 -4.87
CA MET A 200 21.92 21.60 -6.18
C MET A 200 20.47 21.24 -6.54
N LEU A 201 20.01 20.04 -6.17
CA LEU A 201 18.61 19.66 -6.34
C LEU A 201 17.66 20.49 -5.46
N ARG A 202 18.05 20.86 -4.23
CA ARG A 202 17.24 21.78 -3.39
C ARG A 202 17.08 23.15 -4.02
N HIS A 203 18.14 23.70 -4.61
CA HIS A 203 18.03 24.95 -5.35
C HIS A 203 17.15 24.82 -6.60
N ALA A 204 17.18 23.68 -7.29
CA ALA A 204 16.25 23.40 -8.38
C ALA A 204 14.80 23.34 -7.89
N ASP A 205 14.55 22.71 -6.74
CA ASP A 205 13.24 22.59 -6.10
C ASP A 205 12.67 23.97 -5.73
N GLU A 206 13.49 24.90 -5.24
CA GLU A 206 13.10 26.29 -4.96
C GLU A 206 12.62 27.05 -6.22
N LEU A 207 13.17 26.72 -7.40
CA LEU A 207 12.78 27.36 -8.66
C LEU A 207 11.41 26.90 -9.18
N PHE A 208 10.83 25.85 -8.61
CA PHE A 208 9.50 25.36 -9.00
C PHE A 208 8.42 26.46 -8.86
N GLU A 209 8.46 27.25 -7.80
CA GLU A 209 7.45 28.28 -7.51
C GLU A 209 7.40 29.38 -8.59
N TYR A 210 8.54 29.64 -9.23
CA TYR A 210 8.72 30.68 -10.23
C TYR A 210 8.44 30.21 -11.66
N ARG A 211 8.14 28.91 -11.85
CA ARG A 211 7.81 28.27 -13.14
C ARG A 211 8.88 28.38 -14.24
N GLU A 212 10.08 28.85 -13.93
CA GLU A 212 11.17 29.02 -14.91
C GLU A 212 11.75 27.66 -15.37
N LEU A 213 11.85 26.70 -14.45
CA LEU A 213 12.46 25.39 -14.73
C LEU A 213 11.44 24.39 -15.30
N ASP A 214 11.85 23.73 -16.39
CA ASP A 214 11.19 22.53 -16.89
C ASP A 214 11.55 21.36 -16.00
N PHE A 215 10.76 21.15 -14.95
CA PHE A 215 11.16 20.25 -13.88
C PHE A 215 11.22 18.78 -14.33
N PRO A 216 10.26 18.26 -15.12
CA PRO A 216 10.35 16.89 -15.66
C PRO A 216 11.63 16.65 -16.46
N ALA A 217 11.97 17.53 -17.40
CA ALA A 217 13.19 17.41 -18.22
C ALA A 217 14.45 17.57 -17.37
N TYR A 218 14.44 18.48 -16.39
CA TYR A 218 15.55 18.67 -15.46
C TYR A 218 15.82 17.41 -14.64
N LEU A 219 14.79 16.76 -14.07
CA LEU A 219 14.97 15.55 -13.27
C LEU A 219 15.41 14.32 -14.07
N GLU A 220 15.02 14.27 -15.33
CA GLU A 220 15.55 13.26 -16.26
C GLU A 220 17.05 13.44 -16.47
N ALA A 221 17.50 14.68 -16.70
CA ALA A 221 18.92 15.00 -16.88
C ALA A 221 19.75 14.91 -15.59
N PHE A 222 19.14 15.20 -14.43
CA PHE A 222 19.81 15.16 -13.12
C PHE A 222 20.10 13.73 -12.65
N ASP A 223 19.22 12.79 -12.98
CA ASP A 223 19.19 11.40 -12.52
C ASP A 223 19.04 11.24 -10.99
N LEU A 224 17.79 11.03 -10.54
CA LEU A 224 17.46 10.82 -9.12
C LEU A 224 18.10 9.58 -8.47
N ALA A 225 18.65 8.64 -9.25
CA ALA A 225 19.40 7.51 -8.70
C ALA A 225 20.71 7.95 -8.02
N THR A 226 21.14 9.19 -8.25
CA THR A 226 22.36 9.78 -7.70
C THR A 226 22.18 10.47 -6.35
N LEU A 227 21.01 10.32 -5.72
CA LEU A 227 20.72 10.89 -4.40
C LEU A 227 21.34 10.10 -3.25
N GLN A 228 21.58 10.78 -2.14
CA GLN A 228 22.08 10.15 -0.92
C GLN A 228 20.94 9.45 -0.18
N PRO A 229 21.21 8.41 0.64
CA PRO A 229 20.19 7.76 1.47
C PRO A 229 19.39 8.75 2.32
N GLU A 230 20.01 9.82 2.80
CA GLU A 230 19.41 10.89 3.60
C GLU A 230 18.35 11.68 2.81
N ASP A 231 18.48 11.82 1.50
CA ASP A 231 17.52 12.55 0.65
C ASP A 231 16.19 11.80 0.48
N HIS A 232 16.17 10.50 0.81
CA HIS A 232 14.98 9.67 0.84
C HIS A 232 14.31 9.63 2.22
N ALA A 233 14.97 10.14 3.26
CA ALA A 233 14.44 10.16 4.62
C ALA A 233 13.61 11.42 4.89
N ALA A 234 12.46 11.25 5.56
CA ALA A 234 11.68 12.38 6.06
C ALA A 234 12.39 13.00 7.28
N ALA A 235 12.46 14.33 7.32
CA ALA A 235 13.04 15.05 8.45
C ALA A 235 11.98 15.27 9.53
N ARG A 236 12.37 15.14 10.81
CA ARG A 236 11.47 15.36 11.96
C ARG A 236 12.05 16.40 12.88
N PHE A 237 11.24 17.39 13.25
CA PHE A 237 11.64 18.46 14.16
C PHE A 237 10.48 18.82 15.06
N THR A 238 10.80 19.28 16.26
CA THR A 238 9.80 19.82 17.18
C THR A 238 9.63 21.31 16.88
N ASN A 239 8.42 21.74 16.55
CA ASN A 239 8.13 23.15 16.39
C ASN A 239 8.20 23.89 17.74
N THR A 240 8.09 25.22 17.69
CA THR A 240 8.07 26.09 18.87
C THR A 240 6.98 25.75 19.89
N ASP A 241 5.92 25.05 19.47
CA ASP A 241 4.78 24.65 20.30
C ASP A 241 4.96 23.24 20.91
N GLY A 242 6.13 22.62 20.77
CA GLY A 242 6.37 21.26 21.26
C GLY A 242 5.75 20.15 20.40
N LYS A 243 5.20 20.47 19.21
CA LYS A 243 4.63 19.50 18.28
C LYS A 243 5.69 18.98 17.31
N GLU A 244 5.77 17.67 17.15
CA GLU A 244 6.58 17.04 16.13
C GLU A 244 5.99 17.34 14.74
N VAL A 245 6.80 17.95 13.87
CA VAL A 245 6.51 18.23 12.48
C VAL A 245 7.40 17.34 11.62
N VAL A 246 6.76 16.62 10.71
CA VAL A 246 7.44 15.76 9.73
C VAL A 246 7.50 16.51 8.40
N CYS A 247 8.70 16.84 7.96
CA CYS A 247 8.95 17.35 6.62
C CYS A 247 9.19 16.19 5.65
N ALA A 248 8.59 16.30 4.46
CA ALA A 248 8.82 15.36 3.38
C ALA A 248 10.31 15.29 2.99
N SER A 249 10.73 14.11 2.55
CA SER A 249 12.07 13.90 2.02
C SER A 249 12.30 14.76 0.76
N LEU A 250 13.55 15.08 0.45
CA LEU A 250 13.88 15.85 -0.76
C LEU A 250 13.33 15.15 -2.01
N TYR A 251 13.49 13.82 -2.07
CA TYR A 251 12.98 12.98 -3.14
C TYR A 251 11.46 13.13 -3.32
N ASP A 252 10.68 12.97 -2.24
CA ASP A 252 9.21 13.03 -2.33
C ASP A 252 8.74 14.44 -2.73
N ARG A 253 9.37 15.51 -2.21
CA ARG A 253 9.03 16.90 -2.58
C ARG A 253 9.25 17.19 -4.06
N VAL A 254 10.44 16.84 -4.54
CA VAL A 254 10.84 17.06 -5.93
C VAL A 254 9.92 16.28 -6.88
N MET A 255 9.58 15.03 -6.52
CA MET A 255 8.61 14.23 -7.30
C MET A 255 7.22 14.88 -7.36
N HIS A 256 6.70 15.38 -6.23
CA HIS A 256 5.42 16.11 -6.20
C HIS A 256 5.45 17.36 -7.10
N HIS A 257 6.49 18.19 -6.96
CA HIS A 257 6.65 19.39 -7.78
C HIS A 257 6.80 19.07 -9.27
N ALA A 258 7.43 17.96 -9.62
CA ALA A 258 7.59 17.55 -11.01
C ALA A 258 6.29 17.10 -11.66
N LEU A 259 5.48 16.30 -10.96
CA LEU A 259 4.14 15.93 -11.41
C LEU A 259 3.26 17.17 -11.61
N LYS A 260 3.29 18.10 -10.65
CA LYS A 260 2.53 19.35 -10.70
C LYS A 260 2.99 20.28 -11.83
N ASN A 261 4.31 20.39 -12.05
CA ASN A 261 4.89 21.15 -13.15
C ASN A 261 4.50 20.54 -14.50
N ALA A 262 4.62 19.20 -14.64
CA ALA A 262 4.20 18.47 -15.83
C ALA A 262 2.73 18.74 -16.16
N PHE A 263 1.83 18.61 -15.18
CA PHE A 263 0.41 18.91 -15.34
C PHE A 263 0.16 20.33 -15.86
N SER A 264 0.86 21.34 -15.31
CA SER A 264 0.71 22.73 -15.76
C SER A 264 1.17 22.98 -17.21
N ARG A 265 2.12 22.16 -17.72
CA ARG A 265 2.74 22.31 -19.04
C ARG A 265 2.11 21.42 -20.13
N LEU A 266 1.34 20.40 -19.76
CA LEU A 266 0.61 19.53 -20.70
C LEU A 266 -0.28 20.29 -21.68
N THR A 267 -0.82 21.44 -21.26
CA THR A 267 -1.68 22.29 -22.10
C THR A 267 -0.93 23.00 -23.23
N GLN A 268 0.41 22.99 -23.24
CA GLN A 268 1.20 23.77 -24.19
C GLN A 268 2.13 22.94 -25.10
N ARG A 269 2.63 21.76 -24.68
CA ARG A 269 3.71 21.04 -25.42
C ARG A 269 3.68 19.49 -25.35
N LEU A 270 2.51 18.87 -25.38
CA LEU A 270 2.31 17.44 -25.10
C LEU A 270 3.30 16.40 -25.74
N PRO A 271 3.67 16.44 -27.04
CA PRO A 271 4.42 15.33 -27.65
C PRO A 271 5.89 15.24 -27.27
N LEU A 272 6.52 16.37 -26.92
CA LEU A 272 7.97 16.44 -26.65
C LEU A 272 8.34 15.90 -25.26
N TYR A 273 7.37 15.82 -24.34
CA TYR A 273 7.59 15.51 -22.92
C TYR A 273 7.08 14.14 -22.49
N LEU A 274 6.44 13.40 -23.40
CA LEU A 274 5.79 12.14 -23.04
C LEU A 274 6.76 11.10 -22.43
N PRO A 275 7.99 10.88 -22.95
CA PRO A 275 8.93 9.93 -22.35
C PRO A 275 9.34 10.31 -20.91
N ALA A 276 9.65 11.60 -20.68
CA ALA A 276 10.01 12.12 -19.37
C ALA A 276 8.85 11.97 -18.38
N VAL A 277 7.63 12.26 -18.83
CA VAL A 277 6.39 12.12 -18.06
C VAL A 277 6.10 10.66 -17.70
N ASP A 278 6.28 9.72 -18.64
CA ASP A 278 6.08 8.29 -18.38
C ASP A 278 7.11 7.74 -17.39
N ALA A 279 8.36 8.16 -17.48
CA ALA A 279 9.38 7.82 -16.49
C ALA A 279 9.02 8.35 -15.09
N LEU A 280 8.42 9.55 -15.04
CA LEU A 280 7.96 10.18 -13.80
C LEU A 280 6.77 9.44 -13.16
N LEU A 281 5.79 9.05 -13.98
CA LEU A 281 4.64 8.25 -13.56
C LEU A 281 5.08 6.87 -13.05
N LYS A 282 6.02 6.21 -13.72
CA LYS A 282 6.57 4.93 -13.27
C LYS A 282 7.17 5.05 -11.86
N ARG A 283 7.99 6.08 -11.62
CA ARG A 283 8.58 6.36 -10.29
C ARG A 283 7.50 6.68 -9.25
N ALA A 284 6.46 7.44 -9.60
CA ALA A 284 5.34 7.72 -8.70
C ALA A 284 4.60 6.43 -8.27
N GLY A 285 4.35 5.52 -9.22
CA GLY A 285 3.76 4.22 -8.93
C GLY A 285 4.61 3.35 -7.98
N GLU A 286 5.94 3.37 -8.13
CA GLU A 286 6.88 2.69 -7.22
C GLU A 286 6.80 3.27 -5.80
N ILE A 287 6.74 4.60 -5.66
CA ILE A 287 6.56 5.28 -4.37
C ILE A 287 5.24 4.85 -3.71
N ASN A 288 4.15 4.80 -4.48
CA ASN A 288 2.81 4.48 -4.00
C ASN A 288 2.59 2.99 -3.69
N THR A 289 3.44 2.11 -4.20
CA THR A 289 3.41 0.66 -3.91
C THR A 289 4.39 0.23 -2.83
N SER A 290 5.44 1.03 -2.57
CA SER A 290 6.40 0.76 -1.50
C SER A 290 5.73 0.67 -0.12
N SER A 291 6.01 -0.40 0.63
CA SER A 291 5.54 -0.58 2.01
C SER A 291 6.17 0.48 2.91
N VAL A 292 5.40 1.50 3.27
CA VAL A 292 5.85 2.52 4.23
C VAL A 292 5.60 2.00 5.64
N LYS A 293 6.68 1.89 6.44
CA LYS A 293 6.64 1.33 7.80
C LYS A 293 5.93 2.24 8.81
N ASN A 294 5.77 3.54 8.53
CA ASN A 294 5.18 4.52 9.44
C ASN A 294 4.08 5.35 8.78
N ALA A 295 2.92 5.44 9.44
CA ALA A 295 1.77 6.22 8.95
C ALA A 295 2.01 7.74 8.87
N GLY A 296 2.99 8.28 9.60
CA GLY A 296 3.36 9.71 9.55
C GLY A 296 4.02 10.12 8.24
N ASP A 297 4.76 9.21 7.60
CA ASP A 297 5.47 9.47 6.34
C ASP A 297 4.51 9.44 5.13
N LEU A 298 3.26 8.95 5.30
CA LEU A 298 2.21 8.98 4.28
C LEU A 298 1.63 10.39 4.04
N GLY A 299 1.80 11.32 4.98
CA GLY A 299 1.14 12.62 4.96
C GLY A 299 1.43 13.45 3.71
N PHE A 300 2.65 13.35 3.16
CA PHE A 300 3.05 14.07 1.96
C PHE A 300 2.84 13.26 0.67
N ARG A 301 3.06 11.94 0.69
CA ARG A 301 2.91 11.06 -0.48
C ARG A 301 1.50 11.05 -1.07
N GLN A 302 0.48 11.37 -0.28
CA GLN A 302 -0.88 11.58 -0.78
C GLN A 302 -0.96 12.62 -1.90
N TRP A 303 -0.08 13.64 -1.89
CA TRP A 303 -0.04 14.67 -2.93
C TRP A 303 0.63 14.19 -4.22
N ILE A 304 1.60 13.29 -4.11
CA ILE A 304 2.19 12.61 -5.27
C ILE A 304 1.10 11.78 -5.97
N LEU A 305 0.34 10.98 -5.22
CA LEU A 305 -0.78 10.21 -5.78
C LEU A 305 -1.86 11.11 -6.38
N TYR A 306 -2.17 12.23 -5.73
CA TYR A 306 -3.14 13.20 -6.23
C TYR A 306 -2.73 13.81 -7.59
N ASP A 307 -1.47 14.24 -7.72
CA ASP A 307 -0.97 14.80 -8.98
C ASP A 307 -0.71 13.73 -10.05
N GLU A 308 -0.34 12.50 -9.66
CA GLU A 308 -0.25 11.35 -10.55
C GLU A 308 -1.59 11.07 -11.22
N VAL A 309 -2.68 11.02 -10.45
CA VAL A 309 -4.03 10.83 -11.01
C VAL A 309 -4.39 11.98 -11.97
N LYS A 310 -4.13 13.24 -11.59
CA LYS A 310 -4.39 14.39 -12.48
C LYS A 310 -3.61 14.32 -13.79
N LEU A 311 -2.35 13.90 -13.72
CA LEU A 311 -1.49 13.73 -14.87
C LEU A 311 -1.99 12.61 -15.79
N LEU A 312 -2.30 11.43 -15.23
CA LEU A 312 -2.89 10.31 -15.99
C LEU A 312 -4.19 10.72 -16.69
N CYS A 313 -5.04 11.44 -15.97
CA CYS A 313 -6.25 12.06 -16.48
C CYS A 313 -5.98 12.96 -17.70
N ALA A 314 -5.07 13.93 -17.58
CA ALA A 314 -4.71 14.82 -18.68
C ALA A 314 -4.06 14.11 -19.89
N LEU A 315 -3.47 12.93 -19.69
CA LEU A 315 -2.90 12.09 -20.75
C LEU A 315 -3.94 11.16 -21.41
N GLY A 316 -5.21 11.19 -20.99
CA GLY A 316 -6.25 10.29 -21.48
C GLY A 316 -6.15 8.85 -20.94
N ARG A 317 -5.32 8.60 -19.92
CA ARG A 317 -5.12 7.28 -19.27
C ARG A 317 -6.13 7.06 -18.14
N GLY A 318 -7.41 7.27 -18.45
CA GLY A 318 -8.46 7.39 -17.45
C GLY A 318 -8.78 6.12 -16.64
N GLN A 319 -8.51 4.92 -17.19
CA GLN A 319 -8.69 3.66 -16.45
C GLN A 319 -7.63 3.45 -15.36
N GLU A 320 -6.37 3.81 -15.66
CA GLU A 320 -5.28 3.78 -14.67
C GLU A 320 -5.54 4.83 -13.58
N ALA A 321 -5.92 6.05 -13.99
CA ALA A 321 -6.31 7.12 -13.08
C ALA A 321 -7.45 6.68 -12.13
N LEU A 322 -8.42 5.92 -12.65
CA LEU A 322 -9.55 5.42 -11.87
C LEU A 322 -9.13 4.41 -10.79
N ALA A 323 -8.22 3.48 -11.12
CA ALA A 323 -7.71 2.52 -10.15
C ALA A 323 -6.98 3.23 -8.99
N PHE A 324 -6.10 4.18 -9.30
CA PHE A 324 -5.37 4.99 -8.30
C PHE A 324 -6.31 5.87 -7.47
N ALA A 325 -7.25 6.57 -8.12
CA ALA A 325 -8.21 7.43 -7.43
C ALA A 325 -9.11 6.65 -6.47
N ARG A 326 -9.59 5.46 -6.85
CA ARG A 326 -10.39 4.60 -5.95
C ARG A 326 -9.60 4.15 -4.73
N ARG A 327 -8.33 3.76 -4.91
CA ARG A 327 -7.45 3.44 -3.77
C ARG A 327 -7.29 4.66 -2.86
N PHE A 328 -7.04 5.82 -3.45
CA PHE A 328 -6.86 7.05 -2.70
C PHE A 328 -8.09 7.43 -1.86
N VAL A 329 -9.27 7.35 -2.46
CA VAL A 329 -10.55 7.56 -1.75
C VAL A 329 -10.77 6.51 -0.67
N LYS A 330 -10.40 5.24 -0.86
CA LYS A 330 -10.49 4.20 0.20
C LYS A 330 -9.62 4.57 1.42
N GLU A 331 -8.44 5.15 1.19
CA GLU A 331 -7.51 5.58 2.26
C GLU A 331 -7.95 6.88 2.96
N LYS A 332 -8.53 7.82 2.20
CA LYS A 332 -8.94 9.16 2.69
C LYS A 332 -10.45 9.39 2.55
N TYR A 333 -11.24 8.35 2.80
CA TYR A 333 -12.70 8.30 2.56
C TYR A 333 -13.49 9.47 3.17
N SER A 334 -13.00 10.00 4.28
CA SER A 334 -13.66 11.04 5.06
C SER A 334 -13.32 12.46 4.62
N GLU A 335 -12.33 12.63 3.75
CA GLU A 335 -11.90 13.92 3.23
C GLU A 335 -12.64 14.23 1.91
N ASP A 336 -12.85 15.49 1.59
CA ASP A 336 -13.61 15.96 0.43
C ASP A 336 -12.81 15.91 -0.88
N TYR A 337 -11.55 16.32 -0.83
CA TYR A 337 -10.69 16.46 -2.02
C TYR A 337 -10.41 15.15 -2.78
N PRO A 338 -10.33 13.95 -2.17
CA PRO A 338 -10.20 12.68 -2.91
C PRO A 338 -11.48 12.37 -3.71
N TRP A 339 -12.66 12.67 -3.15
CA TRP A 339 -13.93 12.51 -3.87
C TRP A 339 -14.05 13.48 -5.03
N SER A 340 -13.61 14.73 -4.84
CA SER A 340 -13.54 15.71 -5.92
C SER A 340 -12.58 15.27 -7.03
N LEU A 341 -11.45 14.63 -6.69
CA LEU A 341 -10.54 14.04 -7.68
C LEU A 341 -11.19 12.86 -8.42
N LEU A 342 -11.84 11.94 -7.70
CA LEU A 342 -12.54 10.81 -8.32
C LEU A 342 -13.68 11.26 -9.25
N CYS A 343 -14.37 12.36 -8.88
CA CYS A 343 -15.34 13.02 -9.74
C CYS A 343 -14.73 13.43 -11.09
N GLU A 344 -13.58 14.11 -11.08
CA GLU A 344 -12.88 14.52 -12.31
C GLU A 344 -12.50 13.32 -13.19
N VAL A 345 -12.02 12.24 -12.56
CA VAL A 345 -11.66 11.01 -13.27
C VAL A 345 -12.88 10.41 -13.97
N TYR A 346 -14.04 10.37 -13.31
CA TYR A 346 -15.28 9.88 -13.94
C TYR A 346 -15.76 10.79 -15.08
N LEU A 347 -15.68 12.12 -14.93
CA LEU A 347 -16.02 13.06 -16.00
C LEU A 347 -15.19 12.81 -17.26
N GLN A 348 -13.88 12.64 -17.10
CA GLN A 348 -12.99 12.39 -18.22
C GLN A 348 -13.20 11.03 -18.88
N ASN A 349 -13.62 10.03 -18.10
CA ASN A 349 -14.04 8.72 -18.62
C ASN A 349 -15.46 8.73 -19.23
N GLY A 350 -16.12 9.89 -19.33
CA GLY A 350 -17.45 10.03 -19.92
C GLY A 350 -18.60 9.57 -19.01
N ASP A 351 -18.35 9.36 -17.72
CA ASP A 351 -19.33 8.86 -16.75
C ASP A 351 -19.80 9.98 -15.80
N ALA A 352 -20.55 10.93 -16.36
CA ALA A 352 -21.03 12.09 -15.61
C ALA A 352 -21.99 11.70 -14.46
N LYS A 353 -22.67 10.56 -14.56
CA LYS A 353 -23.57 10.06 -13.49
C LYS A 353 -22.79 9.65 -12.26
N ASN A 354 -21.70 8.89 -12.41
CA ASN A 354 -20.84 8.56 -11.28
C ASN A 354 -20.06 9.79 -10.77
N ALA A 355 -19.72 10.73 -11.65
CA ALA A 355 -19.16 12.02 -11.23
C ALA A 355 -20.12 12.80 -10.33
N ALA A 356 -21.41 12.87 -10.68
CA ALA A 356 -22.45 13.52 -9.88
C ALA A 356 -22.53 12.95 -8.45
N VAL A 357 -22.46 11.63 -8.31
CA VAL A 357 -22.42 10.97 -6.98
C VAL A 357 -21.15 11.34 -6.21
N CYS A 358 -19.99 11.39 -6.88
CA CYS A 358 -18.71 11.74 -6.25
C CYS A 358 -18.68 13.20 -5.79
N ILE A 359 -19.20 14.15 -6.59
CA ILE A 359 -19.28 15.55 -6.16
C ILE A 359 -20.24 15.69 -4.97
N CYS A 360 -21.42 15.06 -4.98
CA CYS A 360 -22.30 15.04 -3.81
C CYS A 360 -21.59 14.52 -2.56
N ARG A 361 -20.82 13.44 -2.70
CA ARG A 361 -20.07 12.88 -1.57
C ARG A 361 -18.98 13.84 -1.05
N SER A 362 -18.34 14.62 -1.92
CA SER A 362 -17.38 15.65 -1.52
C SER A 362 -18.01 16.83 -0.76
N LEU A 363 -19.30 17.12 -1.00
CA LEU A 363 -20.03 18.20 -0.33
C LEU A 363 -20.59 17.78 1.04
N VAL A 364 -20.52 16.49 1.37
CA VAL A 364 -21.04 15.92 2.61
C VAL A 364 -19.89 15.65 3.59
N ASN A 365 -20.09 15.99 4.86
CA ASN A 365 -19.09 15.76 5.90
C ASN A 365 -19.09 14.30 6.44
N LYS A 366 -18.24 14.04 7.44
CA LYS A 366 -18.08 12.71 8.06
C LYS A 366 -19.34 12.20 8.78
N ASP A 367 -20.25 13.09 9.15
CA ASP A 367 -21.52 12.78 9.84
C ASP A 367 -22.71 12.68 8.87
N ASP A 368 -22.43 12.58 7.56
CA ASP A 368 -23.43 12.54 6.49
C ASP A 368 -24.33 13.80 6.46
N LYS A 369 -23.78 14.96 6.82
CA LYS A 369 -24.46 16.25 6.72
C LYS A 369 -23.85 17.08 5.59
N LEU A 370 -24.71 17.69 4.79
CA LEU A 370 -24.28 18.68 3.79
C LEU A 370 -23.56 19.84 4.48
N GLN A 371 -22.39 20.19 3.97
CA GLN A 371 -21.61 21.34 4.44
C GLN A 371 -22.19 22.64 3.89
N ALA A 372 -21.76 23.78 4.43
CA ALA A 372 -22.09 25.07 3.83
C ALA A 372 -21.49 25.14 2.42
N LEU A 373 -22.33 25.37 1.42
CA LEU A 373 -21.93 25.40 0.02
C LEU A 373 -21.45 26.81 -0.36
N SER A 374 -20.29 26.89 -0.99
CA SER A 374 -19.82 28.11 -1.67
C SER A 374 -20.38 28.20 -3.08
N VAL A 375 -20.44 29.42 -3.64
CA VAL A 375 -20.86 29.66 -5.04
C VAL A 375 -20.07 28.79 -6.02
N LYS A 376 -18.75 28.66 -5.83
CA LYS A 376 -17.87 27.82 -6.65
C LYS A 376 -18.26 26.34 -6.62
N GLN A 377 -18.64 25.82 -5.45
CA GLN A 377 -19.11 24.44 -5.32
C GLN A 377 -20.46 24.23 -6.00
N CYS A 378 -21.39 25.18 -5.84
CA CYS A 378 -22.71 25.13 -6.47
C CYS A 378 -22.61 25.11 -7.99
N VAL A 379 -21.91 26.07 -8.61
CA VAL A 379 -21.80 26.12 -10.08
C VAL A 379 -21.06 24.90 -10.64
N ARG A 380 -20.02 24.42 -9.96
CA ARG A 380 -19.30 23.19 -10.35
C ARG A 380 -20.20 21.97 -10.30
N ALA A 381 -20.98 21.81 -9.23
CA ALA A 381 -21.94 20.71 -9.13
C ALA A 381 -23.03 20.83 -10.20
N ALA A 382 -23.53 22.04 -10.47
CA ALA A 382 -24.52 22.29 -11.51
C ALA A 382 -24.04 21.86 -12.91
N GLU A 383 -22.80 22.20 -13.28
CA GLU A 383 -22.19 21.75 -14.55
C GLU A 383 -22.11 20.22 -14.64
N ILE A 384 -21.77 19.56 -13.53
CA ILE A 384 -21.66 18.09 -13.48
C ILE A 384 -23.04 17.45 -13.64
N PHE A 385 -24.06 17.94 -12.93
CA PHE A 385 -25.44 17.45 -13.06
C PHE A 385 -26.01 17.70 -14.46
N HIS A 386 -25.70 18.84 -15.07
CA HIS A 386 -26.08 19.11 -16.46
C HIS A 386 -25.47 18.07 -17.41
N ARG A 387 -24.17 17.77 -17.28
CA ARG A 387 -23.50 16.70 -18.06
C ARG A 387 -24.03 15.31 -17.75
N ALA A 388 -24.58 15.08 -16.55
CA ALA A 388 -25.22 13.84 -16.16
C ALA A 388 -26.66 13.70 -16.68
N GLU A 389 -27.13 14.68 -17.47
CA GLU A 389 -28.49 14.78 -18.01
C GLU A 389 -29.56 14.96 -16.91
N ASP A 390 -29.16 15.51 -15.75
CA ASP A 390 -30.04 15.81 -14.63
C ASP A 390 -30.31 17.31 -14.54
N ALA A 391 -31.24 17.78 -15.38
CA ALA A 391 -31.57 19.19 -15.49
C ALA A 391 -32.16 19.79 -14.20
N SER A 392 -32.84 18.96 -13.38
CA SER A 392 -33.47 19.43 -12.14
C SER A 392 -32.42 19.87 -11.13
N HIS A 393 -31.49 18.97 -10.77
CA HIS A 393 -30.44 19.30 -9.82
C HIS A 393 -29.49 20.37 -10.37
N ALA A 394 -29.22 20.35 -11.68
CA ALA A 394 -28.38 21.37 -12.33
C ALA A 394 -28.98 22.78 -12.16
N GLN A 395 -30.27 22.95 -12.45
CA GLN A 395 -30.96 24.23 -12.31
C GLN A 395 -31.03 24.67 -10.83
N GLU A 396 -31.39 23.77 -9.92
CA GLU A 396 -31.52 24.09 -8.49
C GLU A 396 -30.19 24.55 -7.87
N LEU A 397 -29.08 23.89 -8.21
CA LEU A 397 -27.73 24.28 -7.75
C LEU A 397 -27.27 25.60 -8.36
N ALA A 398 -27.58 25.87 -9.63
CA ALA A 398 -27.25 27.14 -10.27
C ALA A 398 -28.09 28.30 -9.70
N ASP A 399 -29.37 28.07 -9.39
CA ASP A 399 -30.22 29.04 -8.70
C ASP A 399 -29.72 29.30 -7.27
N LEU A 400 -29.27 28.26 -6.56
CA LEU A 400 -28.65 28.43 -5.24
C LEU A 400 -27.38 29.29 -5.34
N ALA A 401 -26.55 29.08 -6.36
CA ALA A 401 -25.37 29.92 -6.60
C ALA A 401 -25.75 31.40 -6.80
N SER A 402 -26.77 31.67 -7.62
CA SER A 402 -27.29 33.03 -7.84
C SER A 402 -27.85 33.65 -6.56
N PHE A 403 -28.58 32.87 -5.75
CA PHE A 403 -29.10 33.32 -4.46
C PHE A 403 -27.96 33.68 -3.48
N LEU A 404 -26.92 32.85 -3.38
CA LEU A 404 -25.79 33.08 -2.49
C LEU A 404 -25.02 34.35 -2.85
N VAL A 405 -24.81 34.60 -4.14
CA VAL A 405 -24.19 35.84 -4.64
C VAL A 405 -25.03 37.06 -4.26
N ASN A 406 -26.34 37.03 -4.49
CA ASN A 406 -27.23 38.16 -4.17
C ASN A 406 -27.25 38.50 -2.66
N ASN A 407 -27.10 37.50 -1.79
CA ASN A 407 -27.15 37.70 -0.34
C ASN A 407 -25.80 38.05 0.29
N SER A 408 -24.69 37.56 -0.26
CA SER A 408 -23.35 37.72 0.35
C SER A 408 -22.39 38.62 -0.45
N GLY A 409 -22.68 38.86 -1.72
CA GLY A 409 -21.77 39.52 -2.68
C GLY A 409 -20.52 38.70 -3.02
N MET A 410 -20.33 37.50 -2.44
CA MET A 410 -19.14 36.69 -2.64
C MET A 410 -19.32 35.72 -3.81
N GLY A 411 -18.30 35.62 -4.68
CA GLY A 411 -18.28 34.63 -5.77
C GLY A 411 -18.93 35.08 -7.08
N GLU A 412 -19.21 36.38 -7.25
CA GLU A 412 -19.73 36.97 -8.49
C GLU A 412 -18.94 36.54 -9.73
N ASP A 413 -17.59 36.59 -9.68
CA ASP A 413 -16.74 36.20 -10.80
C ASP A 413 -16.96 34.75 -11.25
N ALA A 414 -17.16 33.84 -10.28
CA ALA A 414 -17.40 32.43 -10.58
C ALA A 414 -18.77 32.22 -11.24
N LEU A 415 -19.79 32.94 -10.76
CA LEU A 415 -21.14 32.89 -11.32
C LEU A 415 -21.20 33.52 -12.71
N LYS A 416 -20.50 34.64 -12.92
CA LYS A 416 -20.39 35.31 -14.21
C LYS A 416 -19.74 34.39 -15.24
N LEU A 417 -18.57 33.83 -14.92
CA LEU A 417 -17.88 32.87 -15.80
C LEU A 417 -18.75 31.65 -16.10
N PHE A 418 -19.47 31.13 -15.09
CA PHE A 418 -20.42 30.04 -15.28
C PHE A 418 -21.52 30.41 -16.28
N ARG A 419 -22.15 31.58 -16.14
CA ARG A 419 -23.21 32.05 -17.07
C ARG A 419 -22.69 32.26 -18.50
N GLU A 420 -21.48 32.77 -18.65
CA GLU A 420 -20.84 32.94 -19.96
C GLU A 420 -20.59 31.58 -20.67
N ASN A 421 -20.23 30.56 -19.90
CA ASN A 421 -19.92 29.23 -20.44
C ASN A 421 -21.15 28.30 -20.59
N ASN A 422 -22.29 28.65 -19.98
CA ASN A 422 -23.45 27.75 -19.86
C ASN A 422 -24.73 28.44 -20.35
N THR A 423 -24.96 28.40 -21.67
CA THR A 423 -26.15 29.01 -22.31
C THR A 423 -27.47 28.33 -21.96
N TRP A 424 -27.42 27.13 -21.37
CA TRP A 424 -28.60 26.40 -20.90
C TRP A 424 -29.20 27.01 -19.63
N TYR A 425 -28.42 27.77 -18.85
CA TYR A 425 -28.87 28.36 -17.59
C TYR A 425 -29.44 29.77 -17.81
N SER A 426 -30.70 29.95 -17.43
CA SER A 426 -31.31 31.27 -17.31
C SER A 426 -31.64 31.53 -15.84
N PRO A 427 -31.11 32.60 -15.22
CA PRO A 427 -31.30 32.84 -13.80
C PRO A 427 -32.76 33.22 -13.50
N VAL A 428 -33.35 32.55 -12.51
CA VAL A 428 -34.58 32.99 -11.87
C VAL A 428 -34.20 33.64 -10.54
N ILE A 429 -34.35 34.96 -10.45
CA ILE A 429 -34.04 35.68 -9.20
C ILE A 429 -35.10 35.30 -8.17
N LYS A 430 -34.69 34.51 -7.17
CA LYS A 430 -35.52 34.15 -6.02
C LYS A 430 -35.15 35.01 -4.81
N GLU A 431 -36.14 35.67 -4.20
CA GLU A 431 -35.96 36.38 -2.92
C GLU A 431 -35.72 35.40 -1.76
N HIS A 432 -36.26 34.18 -1.86
CA HIS A 432 -36.07 33.09 -0.90
C HIS A 432 -35.81 31.77 -1.63
N PHE A 433 -34.87 30.99 -1.12
CA PHE A 433 -34.62 29.63 -1.61
C PHE A 433 -35.38 28.62 -0.73
N SER A 434 -36.68 28.47 -0.98
CA SER A 434 -37.58 27.61 -0.18
C SER A 434 -37.24 26.13 -0.24
N ASP A 435 -36.58 25.69 -1.31
CA ASP A 435 -36.36 24.27 -1.60
C ASP A 435 -35.00 23.75 -1.08
N PHE A 436 -34.29 24.55 -0.27
CA PHE A 436 -32.93 24.20 0.19
C PHE A 436 -32.90 22.89 0.99
N ASP A 437 -33.86 22.69 1.90
CA ASP A 437 -33.92 21.48 2.72
C ASP A 437 -34.19 20.23 1.88
N LYS A 438 -35.06 20.34 0.86
CA LYS A 438 -35.34 19.25 -0.08
C LYS A 438 -34.10 18.90 -0.91
N LEU A 439 -33.49 19.90 -1.56
CA LEU A 439 -32.26 19.73 -2.33
C LEU A 439 -31.15 19.09 -1.47
N LYS A 440 -31.02 19.53 -0.22
CA LYS A 440 -30.06 18.98 0.72
C LYS A 440 -30.29 17.49 1.01
N GLU A 441 -31.53 17.06 1.23
CA GLU A 441 -31.86 15.65 1.44
C GLU A 441 -31.53 14.80 0.20
N GLU A 442 -31.86 15.29 -1.00
CA GLU A 442 -31.57 14.62 -2.27
C GLU A 442 -30.06 14.48 -2.52
N LEU A 443 -29.27 15.52 -2.28
CA LEU A 443 -27.82 15.48 -2.40
C LEU A 443 -27.18 14.51 -1.40
N ILE A 444 -27.70 14.42 -0.17
CA ILE A 444 -27.24 13.46 0.84
C ILE A 444 -27.59 12.02 0.42
N GLU A 445 -28.77 11.79 -0.15
CA GLU A 445 -29.17 10.49 -0.67
C GLU A 445 -28.24 10.04 -1.82
N LEU A 446 -27.96 10.94 -2.76
CA LEU A 446 -27.02 10.69 -3.86
C LEU A 446 -25.62 10.39 -3.33
N ALA A 447 -25.12 11.18 -2.37
CA ALA A 447 -23.84 10.90 -1.70
C ALA A 447 -23.81 9.51 -1.03
N GLY A 448 -24.96 9.01 -0.56
CA GLY A 448 -25.12 7.67 0.00
C GLY A 448 -24.86 6.53 -0.99
N LYS A 449 -24.87 6.80 -2.30
CA LYS A 449 -24.57 5.83 -3.37
C LYS A 449 -23.06 5.71 -3.66
N ALA A 450 -22.22 6.54 -3.05
CA ALA A 450 -20.79 6.61 -3.36
C ALA A 450 -20.03 5.29 -3.10
N ASP A 451 -20.44 4.51 -2.10
CA ASP A 451 -19.84 3.20 -1.84
C ASP A 451 -20.07 2.21 -3.00
N LEU A 452 -21.18 2.30 -3.73
CA LEU A 452 -21.46 1.45 -4.90
C LEU A 452 -20.41 1.65 -5.99
N ILE A 453 -19.99 2.90 -6.17
CA ILE A 453 -19.00 3.33 -7.16
C ILE A 453 -17.59 2.96 -6.70
N LEU A 454 -17.29 3.19 -5.41
CA LEU A 454 -15.96 2.97 -4.84
C LEU A 454 -15.57 1.48 -4.81
N TYR A 455 -16.54 0.60 -4.60
CA TYR A 455 -16.35 -0.84 -4.48
C TYR A 455 -16.89 -1.62 -5.68
N ALA A 456 -17.17 -0.95 -6.81
CA ALA A 456 -17.70 -1.59 -8.02
C ALA A 456 -16.79 -2.71 -8.56
N ASP A 457 -15.49 -2.68 -8.24
CA ASP A 457 -14.48 -3.67 -8.59
C ASP A 457 -14.56 -4.97 -7.78
N LEU A 458 -15.25 -4.98 -6.63
CA LEU A 458 -15.37 -6.17 -5.79
C LEU A 458 -16.44 -7.14 -6.31
N LYS A 459 -16.22 -8.44 -6.04
CA LYS A 459 -17.17 -9.49 -6.38
C LYS A 459 -18.49 -9.27 -5.63
N VAL A 460 -19.59 -9.47 -6.35
CA VAL A 460 -20.94 -9.47 -5.79
C VAL A 460 -21.25 -10.86 -5.20
N TYR A 461 -21.81 -10.86 -4.00
CA TYR A 461 -22.30 -12.04 -3.30
C TYR A 461 -23.79 -11.90 -3.03
N HIS A 462 -24.53 -13.00 -3.17
CA HIS A 462 -25.94 -13.04 -2.81
C HIS A 462 -26.09 -13.23 -1.30
N ALA A 463 -26.94 -12.43 -0.68
CA ALA A 463 -27.18 -12.47 0.76
C ALA A 463 -28.65 -12.24 1.13
N CYS A 464 -28.99 -12.47 2.38
CA CYS A 464 -30.30 -12.15 2.95
C CYS A 464 -30.18 -11.21 4.14
N ALA A 465 -31.00 -10.16 4.15
CA ALA A 465 -31.10 -9.22 5.27
C ALA A 465 -31.82 -9.87 6.47
N GLY A 466 -31.15 -9.93 7.62
CA GLY A 466 -31.66 -10.58 8.83
C GLY A 466 -32.24 -9.63 9.87
N SER A 467 -32.27 -10.06 11.14
CA SER A 467 -32.87 -9.30 12.24
C SER A 467 -32.00 -8.11 12.66
N GLN A 468 -32.59 -7.10 13.30
CA GLN A 468 -31.83 -6.04 13.98
C GLN A 468 -31.24 -6.55 15.31
N ILE A 469 -30.03 -6.12 15.59
CA ILE A 469 -29.27 -6.42 16.80
C ILE A 469 -28.78 -5.10 17.39
N ASP A 470 -29.07 -4.91 18.68
CA ASP A 470 -28.57 -3.77 19.43
C ASP A 470 -27.30 -4.15 20.18
N LEU A 471 -26.16 -3.58 19.77
CA LEU A 471 -24.87 -3.79 20.41
C LEU A 471 -24.55 -2.63 21.35
N LYS A 472 -24.43 -2.92 22.65
CA LYS A 472 -23.94 -1.95 23.63
C LYS A 472 -22.42 -1.78 23.48
N SER A 473 -21.97 -0.56 23.24
CA SER A 473 -20.53 -0.25 23.27
C SER A 473 -20.01 -0.12 24.70
N LYS A 474 -18.68 -0.17 24.86
CA LYS A 474 -18.01 0.08 26.15
C LYS A 474 -18.32 1.46 26.75
N THR A 475 -18.73 2.43 25.92
CA THR A 475 -19.09 3.79 26.34
C THR A 475 -20.59 3.97 26.59
N GLY A 476 -21.37 2.88 26.64
CA GLY A 476 -22.82 2.92 26.87
C GLY A 476 -23.66 3.28 25.63
N LYS A 477 -23.05 3.83 24.56
CA LYS A 477 -23.76 4.09 23.30
C LYS A 477 -24.20 2.77 22.65
N VAL A 478 -25.47 2.69 22.26
CA VAL A 478 -26.06 1.55 21.54
C VAL A 478 -25.82 1.72 20.04
N ARG A 479 -25.23 0.71 19.39
CA ARG A 479 -25.07 0.64 17.94
C ARG A 479 -26.08 -0.36 17.38
N LYS A 480 -26.98 0.13 16.53
CA LYS A 480 -27.94 -0.70 15.79
C LYS A 480 -27.26 -1.35 14.59
N MET A 481 -27.21 -2.68 14.59
CA MET A 481 -26.69 -3.52 13.51
C MET A 481 -27.81 -4.41 12.98
N ARG A 482 -27.60 -5.04 11.82
CA ARG A 482 -28.47 -6.10 11.31
C ARG A 482 -27.66 -7.30 10.86
N ASP A 483 -28.22 -8.48 11.05
CA ASP A 483 -27.68 -9.72 10.50
C ASP A 483 -27.68 -9.69 8.97
N VAL A 484 -26.66 -10.29 8.37
CA VAL A 484 -26.55 -10.54 6.94
C VAL A 484 -26.09 -11.98 6.75
N PHE A 485 -26.85 -12.75 5.98
CA PHE A 485 -26.53 -14.15 5.68
C PHE A 485 -26.03 -14.26 4.25
N ILE A 486 -24.76 -14.54 4.07
CA ILE A 486 -24.05 -14.51 2.79
C ILE A 486 -23.96 -15.92 2.22
N SER A 487 -24.47 -16.13 1.02
CA SER A 487 -24.25 -17.37 0.27
C SER A 487 -22.88 -17.35 -0.40
N LEU A 488 -22.10 -18.42 -0.20
CA LEU A 488 -20.79 -18.60 -0.83
C LEU A 488 -20.87 -19.46 -2.11
N GLY A 489 -22.06 -19.95 -2.44
CA GLY A 489 -22.32 -20.76 -3.62
C GLY A 489 -23.63 -21.54 -3.52
N PRO A 490 -24.13 -22.11 -4.63
CA PRO A 490 -25.38 -22.87 -4.66
C PRO A 490 -25.39 -24.01 -3.64
N GLY A 491 -26.48 -24.14 -2.88
CA GLY A 491 -26.67 -25.22 -1.89
C GLY A 491 -25.77 -25.18 -0.64
N THR A 492 -24.89 -24.18 -0.53
CA THR A 492 -24.01 -24.01 0.63
C THR A 492 -24.79 -23.48 1.84
N VAL A 493 -24.26 -23.73 3.04
CA VAL A 493 -24.82 -23.10 4.24
C VAL A 493 -24.26 -21.68 4.32
N PRO A 494 -25.12 -20.64 4.33
CA PRO A 494 -24.68 -19.25 4.29
C PRO A 494 -23.93 -18.84 5.55
N LEU A 495 -22.99 -17.91 5.41
CA LEU A 495 -22.21 -17.34 6.48
C LEU A 495 -22.90 -16.12 7.08
N GLN A 496 -23.07 -16.10 8.40
CA GLN A 496 -23.61 -14.95 9.12
C GLN A 496 -22.52 -13.92 9.40
N THR A 497 -22.80 -12.67 9.04
CA THR A 497 -22.10 -11.48 9.54
C THR A 497 -23.12 -10.45 10.04
N ILE A 498 -22.63 -9.32 10.54
CA ILE A 498 -23.43 -8.17 10.93
C ILE A 498 -22.98 -6.92 10.17
N SER A 499 -23.94 -6.08 9.78
CA SER A 499 -23.68 -4.80 9.13
C SER A 499 -24.43 -3.65 9.81
N ARG A 500 -24.07 -2.41 9.50
CA ARG A 500 -24.74 -1.21 10.01
C ARG A 500 -26.20 -1.24 9.59
N ALA A 501 -27.11 -0.99 10.53
CA ALA A 501 -28.54 -1.00 10.24
C ALA A 501 -28.91 -0.02 9.10
N LYS A 502 -28.28 1.17 9.05
CA LYS A 502 -28.52 2.18 8.00
C LYS A 502 -28.43 1.62 6.58
N LEU A 503 -27.48 0.73 6.30
CA LEU A 503 -27.31 0.11 4.97
C LEU A 503 -28.44 -0.88 4.62
N LEU A 504 -29.10 -1.45 5.63
CA LEU A 504 -30.10 -2.51 5.48
C LEU A 504 -31.52 -2.06 5.83
N ASN A 505 -31.71 -0.85 6.35
CA ASN A 505 -33.01 -0.28 6.70
C ASN A 505 -34.01 -0.25 5.53
N PRO A 506 -33.58 -0.01 4.27
CA PRO A 506 -34.49 -0.08 3.12
C PRO A 506 -35.08 -1.48 2.87
N PHE A 507 -34.47 -2.54 3.41
CA PHE A 507 -34.83 -3.92 3.13
C PHE A 507 -35.57 -4.55 4.32
N LYS A 508 -36.64 -5.29 4.05
CA LYS A 508 -37.35 -6.04 5.09
C LYS A 508 -36.49 -7.22 5.56
N LYS A 509 -36.86 -7.79 6.71
CA LYS A 509 -36.24 -9.04 7.18
C LYS A 509 -36.56 -10.15 6.16
N TRP A 510 -35.58 -11.00 5.90
CA TRP A 510 -35.62 -12.07 4.89
C TRP A 510 -35.79 -11.59 3.46
N THR A 511 -35.35 -10.37 3.15
CA THR A 511 -35.24 -9.90 1.77
C THR A 511 -33.88 -10.30 1.20
N GLN A 512 -33.87 -10.82 -0.02
CA GLN A 512 -32.64 -11.09 -0.75
C GLN A 512 -32.00 -9.78 -1.21
N VAL A 513 -30.70 -9.67 -0.96
CA VAL A 513 -29.87 -8.51 -1.25
C VAL A 513 -28.56 -8.97 -1.87
N ASP A 514 -28.01 -8.15 -2.74
CA ASP A 514 -26.68 -8.35 -3.29
C ASP A 514 -25.68 -7.48 -2.53
N VAL A 515 -24.56 -8.06 -2.12
CA VAL A 515 -23.60 -7.40 -1.24
C VAL A 515 -22.19 -7.52 -1.79
N ARG A 516 -21.38 -6.49 -1.57
CA ARG A 516 -19.92 -6.55 -1.72
C ARG A 516 -19.26 -6.51 -0.36
N LEU A 517 -18.15 -7.24 -0.22
CA LEU A 517 -17.58 -7.62 1.07
C LEU A 517 -16.08 -7.29 1.13
N LEU A 518 -15.59 -7.06 2.34
CA LEU A 518 -14.16 -7.05 2.64
C LEU A 518 -13.85 -7.99 3.83
N PRO A 519 -12.82 -8.85 3.75
CA PRO A 519 -12.00 -9.10 2.57
C PRO A 519 -12.80 -9.78 1.44
N ASP A 520 -12.31 -9.67 0.20
CA ASP A 520 -12.82 -10.39 -0.98
C ASP A 520 -11.70 -11.32 -1.50
N PRO A 521 -11.88 -12.66 -1.49
CA PRO A 521 -13.05 -13.38 -1.00
C PRO A 521 -13.19 -13.37 0.53
N PRO A 522 -14.41 -13.46 1.07
CA PRO A 522 -14.64 -13.54 2.50
C PRO A 522 -14.11 -14.88 3.05
N LYS A 523 -13.46 -14.84 4.21
CA LYS A 523 -13.02 -16.04 4.93
C LYS A 523 -13.88 -16.29 6.16
N GLU A 524 -14.25 -17.54 6.43
CA GLU A 524 -15.13 -17.94 7.53
C GLU A 524 -14.63 -17.52 8.92
N ASP A 525 -13.31 -17.44 9.10
CA ASP A 525 -12.61 -17.09 10.33
C ASP A 525 -12.24 -15.60 10.43
N SER A 526 -12.58 -14.81 9.41
CA SER A 526 -12.21 -13.41 9.31
C SER A 526 -13.37 -12.47 9.66
N LYS A 527 -13.03 -11.25 10.07
CA LYS A 527 -14.02 -10.19 10.25
C LYS A 527 -14.48 -9.68 8.89
N ILE A 528 -15.69 -10.06 8.50
CA ILE A 528 -16.30 -9.63 7.24
C ILE A 528 -17.03 -8.30 7.41
N ARG A 529 -16.70 -7.33 6.57
CA ARG A 529 -17.38 -6.03 6.46
C ARG A 529 -18.21 -5.99 5.18
N VAL A 530 -19.52 -5.79 5.33
CA VAL A 530 -20.39 -5.44 4.20
C VAL A 530 -20.14 -3.98 3.83
N VAL A 531 -19.76 -3.73 2.58
CA VAL A 531 -19.47 -2.37 2.08
C VAL A 531 -20.59 -1.80 1.22
N THR A 532 -21.30 -2.64 0.47
CA THR A 532 -22.46 -2.21 -0.33
C THR A 532 -23.61 -3.19 -0.15
N VAL A 533 -24.83 -2.69 -0.33
CA VAL A 533 -26.07 -3.48 -0.34
C VAL A 533 -26.95 -2.97 -1.47
N GLU A 534 -27.36 -3.86 -2.36
CA GLU A 534 -28.27 -3.60 -3.45
C GLU A 534 -29.46 -4.56 -3.37
N LYS A 535 -30.58 -4.19 -4.01
CA LYS A 535 -31.71 -5.11 -4.14
C LYS A 535 -31.28 -6.27 -5.02
N GLY A 536 -31.36 -7.48 -4.48
CA GLY A 536 -31.01 -8.65 -5.26
C GLY A 536 -32.18 -9.14 -6.13
N SER A 537 -31.85 -10.05 -7.05
CA SER A 537 -32.76 -10.60 -8.06
C SER A 537 -33.17 -12.06 -7.82
N LEU A 538 -32.55 -12.74 -6.87
CA LEU A 538 -32.77 -14.16 -6.61
C LEU A 538 -33.90 -14.40 -5.60
N PRO A 539 -34.60 -15.55 -5.69
CA PRO A 539 -35.41 -16.07 -4.61
C PRO A 539 -34.60 -16.18 -3.30
N VAL A 540 -35.26 -15.94 -2.17
CA VAL A 540 -34.63 -16.04 -0.85
C VAL A 540 -34.16 -17.46 -0.57
N GLU A 541 -34.89 -18.44 -1.10
CA GLU A 541 -34.63 -19.87 -0.97
C GLU A 541 -33.30 -20.30 -1.61
N ASP A 542 -32.85 -19.61 -2.65
CA ASP A 542 -31.58 -19.92 -3.32
C ASP A 542 -30.38 -19.48 -2.49
N VAL A 543 -30.56 -18.42 -1.68
CA VAL A 543 -29.54 -17.88 -0.77
C VAL A 543 -29.61 -18.53 0.61
N MET A 544 -30.83 -18.80 1.08
CA MET A 544 -31.15 -19.39 2.38
C MET A 544 -32.00 -20.66 2.19
N PRO A 545 -31.43 -21.75 1.65
CA PRO A 545 -32.19 -22.97 1.38
C PRO A 545 -32.61 -23.68 2.67
N PHE A 546 -33.77 -24.32 2.62
CA PHE A 546 -34.12 -25.33 3.62
C PHE A 546 -33.32 -26.60 3.34
N LYS A 547 -32.69 -27.15 4.39
CA LYS A 547 -32.09 -28.48 4.37
C LYS A 547 -32.98 -29.45 5.13
N THR A 548 -33.26 -30.60 4.53
CA THR A 548 -34.03 -31.66 5.16
C THR A 548 -33.12 -32.54 6.01
N ALA A 549 -33.55 -32.82 7.24
CA ALA A 549 -32.84 -33.68 8.18
C ALA A 549 -33.79 -34.70 8.79
N ALA A 550 -33.26 -35.89 9.11
CA ALA A 550 -33.98 -36.93 9.84
C ALA A 550 -33.73 -36.79 11.35
N VAL A 551 -34.78 -36.98 12.16
CA VAL A 551 -34.67 -37.04 13.62
C VAL A 551 -34.21 -38.43 14.03
N THR A 552 -33.03 -38.50 14.64
CA THR A 552 -32.40 -39.78 15.00
C THR A 552 -32.52 -40.11 16.48
N TYR A 553 -32.73 -39.09 17.31
CA TYR A 553 -32.86 -39.26 18.76
C TYR A 553 -33.59 -38.08 19.38
N VAL A 554 -34.46 -38.35 20.35
CA VAL A 554 -35.21 -37.34 21.10
C VAL A 554 -34.70 -37.30 22.53
N ASN A 555 -34.04 -36.21 22.93
CA ASN A 555 -33.60 -36.00 24.31
C ASN A 555 -34.60 -35.09 25.04
N ARG A 556 -35.47 -35.69 25.86
CA ARG A 556 -36.50 -34.95 26.61
C ARG A 556 -35.90 -34.11 27.74
N GLU A 557 -34.87 -34.60 28.42
CA GLU A 557 -34.20 -33.87 29.52
C GLU A 557 -33.53 -32.58 29.03
N ARG A 558 -32.77 -32.67 27.93
CA ARG A 558 -32.08 -31.52 27.31
C ARG A 558 -32.97 -30.74 26.35
N ARG A 559 -34.24 -31.14 26.23
CA ARG A 559 -35.26 -30.53 25.35
C ARG A 559 -34.75 -30.32 23.93
N CYS A 560 -34.13 -31.34 23.33
CA CYS A 560 -33.56 -31.25 21.99
C CYS A 560 -33.69 -32.55 21.17
N TYR A 561 -33.67 -32.39 19.86
CA TYR A 561 -33.62 -33.45 18.86
C TYR A 561 -32.19 -33.56 18.33
N THR A 562 -31.65 -34.78 18.23
CA THR A 562 -30.49 -35.02 17.37
C THR A 562 -31.01 -35.24 15.95
N ILE A 563 -30.46 -34.48 15.01
CA ILE A 563 -30.81 -34.56 13.60
C ILE A 563 -29.58 -34.87 12.76
N ILE A 564 -29.78 -35.53 11.63
CA ILE A 564 -28.73 -35.86 10.64
C ILE A 564 -29.19 -35.42 9.24
N PHE A 565 -28.29 -34.81 8.49
CA PHE A 565 -28.47 -34.42 7.09
C PHE A 565 -27.90 -35.50 6.15
N GLU A 566 -28.25 -35.47 4.85
CA GLU A 566 -27.76 -36.44 3.84
C GLU A 566 -26.24 -36.49 3.73
N ASP A 567 -25.56 -35.36 3.91
CA ASP A 567 -24.09 -35.27 3.98
C ASP A 567 -23.50 -35.89 5.26
N LYS A 568 -24.33 -36.57 6.05
CA LYS A 568 -24.04 -37.21 7.34
C LYS A 568 -23.67 -36.23 8.44
N THR A 569 -23.79 -34.92 8.23
CA THR A 569 -23.58 -33.93 9.27
C THR A 569 -24.61 -34.12 10.39
N ARG A 570 -24.11 -34.23 11.63
CA ARG A 570 -24.95 -34.32 12.82
C ARG A 570 -25.11 -32.95 13.46
N SER A 571 -26.33 -32.61 13.87
CA SER A 571 -26.61 -31.39 14.62
C SER A 571 -27.65 -31.61 15.72
N VAL A 572 -27.81 -30.61 16.58
CA VAL A 572 -28.76 -30.62 17.70
C VAL A 572 -29.75 -29.47 17.51
N LEU A 573 -31.03 -29.80 17.37
CA LEU A 573 -32.13 -28.87 17.20
C LEU A 573 -32.94 -28.81 18.49
N PHE A 574 -33.03 -27.64 19.12
CA PHE A 574 -33.83 -27.49 20.35
C PHE A 574 -35.33 -27.57 20.05
N MET A 575 -36.10 -28.13 20.98
CA MET A 575 -37.54 -28.38 20.81
C MET A 575 -38.36 -27.10 20.66
N ASP A 576 -37.89 -25.97 21.22
CA ASP A 576 -38.53 -24.65 21.09
C ASP A 576 -38.43 -24.07 19.67
N LYS A 577 -37.55 -24.61 18.83
CA LYS A 577 -37.34 -24.14 17.45
C LYS A 577 -38.28 -24.77 16.44
N VAL A 578 -39.02 -25.81 16.80
CA VAL A 578 -39.97 -26.52 15.94
C VAL A 578 -41.37 -26.44 16.56
N LYS A 579 -42.39 -26.14 15.75
CA LYS A 579 -43.78 -26.26 16.21
C LYS A 579 -44.20 -27.73 16.26
N GLY A 580 -44.65 -28.17 17.43
CA GLY A 580 -45.09 -29.55 17.68
C GLY A 580 -43.96 -30.46 18.16
N GLN A 581 -44.34 -31.69 18.55
CA GLN A 581 -43.38 -32.70 18.98
C GLN A 581 -42.96 -33.57 17.80
N LEU A 582 -41.65 -33.79 17.65
CA LEU A 582 -41.08 -34.73 16.69
C LEU A 582 -40.75 -36.05 17.37
N LYS A 583 -40.90 -37.14 16.64
CA LYS A 583 -40.46 -38.48 17.06
C LYS A 583 -39.24 -38.93 16.26
N THR A 584 -38.53 -39.95 16.75
CA THR A 584 -37.48 -40.60 15.97
C THR A 584 -38.07 -41.12 14.67
N GLY A 585 -37.39 -40.85 13.55
CA GLY A 585 -37.87 -41.19 12.21
C GLY A 585 -38.65 -40.08 11.50
N ASP A 586 -39.07 -39.02 12.21
CA ASP A 586 -39.67 -37.84 11.57
C ASP A 586 -38.62 -37.04 10.79
N CYS A 587 -39.07 -36.26 9.80
CA CYS A 587 -38.25 -35.32 9.06
C CYS A 587 -38.56 -33.86 9.43
N VAL A 588 -37.52 -33.04 9.38
CA VAL A 588 -37.61 -31.60 9.62
C VAL A 588 -36.81 -30.86 8.56
N GLN A 589 -37.38 -29.80 8.02
CA GLN A 589 -36.67 -28.84 7.18
C GLN A 589 -36.17 -27.70 8.06
N VAL A 590 -34.88 -27.37 7.93
CA VAL A 590 -34.23 -26.30 8.70
C VAL A 590 -33.48 -25.34 7.79
N GLN A 591 -33.60 -24.04 8.06
CA GLN A 591 -32.69 -23.03 7.52
C GLN A 591 -31.56 -22.79 8.51
N LEU A 592 -30.33 -22.86 7.99
CA LEU A 592 -29.11 -22.82 8.77
C LEU A 592 -28.25 -21.66 8.31
N ALA A 593 -27.45 -21.12 9.24
CA ALA A 593 -26.31 -20.28 8.91
C ALA A 593 -25.09 -20.71 9.72
N LYS A 594 -23.92 -20.54 9.13
CA LYS A 594 -22.64 -20.65 9.81
C LYS A 594 -22.34 -19.37 10.57
N ARG A 595 -21.95 -19.44 11.84
CA ARG A 595 -21.62 -18.30 12.69
C ARG A 595 -20.29 -18.51 13.41
N TRP A 596 -19.37 -17.55 13.26
CA TRP A 596 -18.18 -17.47 14.10
C TRP A 596 -18.56 -16.99 15.50
N HIS A 597 -18.34 -17.82 16.53
CA HIS A 597 -18.70 -17.47 17.91
C HIS A 597 -17.72 -18.11 18.90
N LYS A 598 -17.10 -17.28 19.76
CA LYS A 598 -16.11 -17.69 20.78
C LYS A 598 -14.96 -18.53 20.19
N GLY A 599 -14.37 -18.06 19.09
CA GLY A 599 -13.17 -18.68 18.48
C GLY A 599 -13.43 -19.97 17.70
N ARG A 600 -14.69 -20.32 17.42
CA ARG A 600 -15.04 -21.49 16.61
C ARG A 600 -16.25 -21.22 15.72
N MET A 601 -16.31 -21.96 14.62
CA MET A 601 -17.50 -22.01 13.77
C MET A 601 -18.60 -22.83 14.42
N THR A 602 -19.82 -22.28 14.40
CA THR A 602 -21.02 -22.90 14.96
C THR A 602 -22.19 -22.81 13.97
N MET A 603 -23.12 -23.75 14.06
CA MET A 603 -24.35 -23.73 13.27
C MET A 603 -25.43 -22.96 14.02
N LEU A 604 -26.05 -21.99 13.35
CA LEU A 604 -27.19 -21.23 13.83
C LEU A 604 -28.47 -21.72 13.12
N PHE A 605 -29.45 -22.16 13.90
CA PHE A 605 -30.78 -22.50 13.41
C PHE A 605 -31.65 -21.25 13.35
N LEU A 606 -32.19 -20.95 12.17
CA LEU A 606 -32.94 -19.72 11.92
C LEU A 606 -34.45 -19.98 11.86
N ASN A 607 -34.87 -20.89 10.98
CA ASN A 607 -36.25 -21.34 10.85
C ASN A 607 -36.29 -22.87 10.77
N SER A 608 -37.41 -23.45 11.18
CA SER A 608 -37.68 -24.86 10.96
C SER A 608 -39.16 -25.13 10.70
N ARG A 609 -39.44 -26.22 10.00
CA ARG A 609 -40.79 -26.73 9.79
C ARG A 609 -40.77 -28.25 9.67
N ARG A 610 -41.85 -28.89 10.10
CA ARG A 610 -42.07 -30.31 9.83
C ARG A 610 -42.18 -30.53 8.33
N THR A 611 -41.75 -31.69 7.86
CA THR A 611 -41.91 -32.09 6.47
C THR A 611 -42.11 -33.58 6.40
N ASP A 612 -42.88 -34.01 5.39
CA ASP A 612 -42.99 -35.41 5.02
C ASP A 612 -41.94 -35.79 3.95
N GLN A 613 -41.18 -34.80 3.44
CA GLN A 613 -40.07 -35.06 2.53
C GLN A 613 -39.01 -35.89 3.24
N ARG A 614 -38.73 -37.07 2.69
CA ARG A 614 -37.88 -38.08 3.30
C ARG A 614 -36.61 -38.31 2.47
N PRO A 615 -35.43 -37.92 2.98
CA PRO A 615 -34.14 -38.24 2.38
C PRO A 615 -33.87 -39.74 2.34
N GLU A 616 -34.08 -40.43 1.21
CA GLU A 616 -33.99 -41.90 1.13
C GLU A 616 -32.67 -42.45 1.68
N ALA A 617 -31.55 -41.75 1.44
CA ALA A 617 -30.23 -42.14 1.93
C ALA A 617 -30.11 -42.23 3.47
N LEU A 618 -31.00 -41.57 4.22
CA LEU A 618 -31.01 -41.57 5.68
C LEU A 618 -31.92 -42.64 6.28
N PHE A 619 -32.65 -43.37 5.45
CA PHE A 619 -33.67 -44.30 5.89
C PHE A 619 -33.51 -45.66 5.23
N LYS A 620 -33.94 -46.70 5.94
CA LYS A 620 -33.93 -48.07 5.44
C LYS A 620 -35.23 -48.76 5.83
N GLU A 621 -35.84 -49.50 4.92
CA GLU A 621 -37.00 -50.35 5.18
C GLU A 621 -36.69 -51.76 4.68
N GLU A 622 -36.80 -52.76 5.56
CA GLU A 622 -36.39 -54.13 5.24
C GLU A 622 -37.22 -55.13 6.05
N ILE A 623 -37.47 -56.30 5.46
CA ILE A 623 -38.04 -57.44 6.17
C ILE A 623 -36.89 -58.33 6.60
N THR A 624 -36.75 -58.54 7.90
CA THR A 624 -35.61 -59.22 8.50
C THR A 624 -36.03 -60.06 9.70
N THR A 625 -35.07 -60.76 10.31
CA THR A 625 -35.30 -61.59 11.49
C THR A 625 -34.58 -61.00 12.69
N VAL A 626 -35.26 -60.95 13.83
CA VAL A 626 -34.67 -60.50 15.10
C VAL A 626 -33.61 -61.51 15.56
N LYS A 627 -32.42 -61.01 15.90
CA LYS A 627 -31.28 -61.76 16.44
C LYS A 627 -30.70 -61.04 17.66
N ASN A 628 -30.15 -61.80 18.60
CA ASN A 628 -29.44 -61.27 19.76
C ASN A 628 -30.29 -60.29 20.60
N VAL A 629 -31.52 -60.68 20.96
CA VAL A 629 -32.25 -60.02 22.05
C VAL A 629 -31.42 -60.14 23.31
N HIS A 630 -30.94 -59.00 23.81
CA HIS A 630 -30.03 -58.91 24.94
C HIS A 630 -30.82 -58.85 26.26
N HIS A 631 -30.22 -59.35 27.34
CA HIS A 631 -30.77 -59.25 28.70
C HIS A 631 -30.99 -57.79 29.14
N ALA A 632 -30.26 -56.84 28.54
CA ALA A 632 -30.39 -55.40 28.76
C ALA A 632 -31.51 -54.75 27.93
N GLY A 633 -32.42 -55.54 27.35
CA GLY A 633 -33.67 -55.05 26.75
C GLY A 633 -33.62 -54.66 25.28
N PHE A 634 -32.45 -54.49 24.67
CA PHE A 634 -32.32 -54.16 23.23
C PHE A 634 -32.07 -55.40 22.35
N ALA A 635 -32.22 -55.27 21.03
CA ALA A 635 -31.97 -56.36 20.08
C ALA A 635 -31.25 -55.89 18.81
N HIS A 636 -30.83 -56.83 17.97
CA HIS A 636 -30.32 -56.57 16.63
C HIS A 636 -31.11 -57.35 15.59
N THR A 637 -30.99 -57.00 14.31
CA THR A 637 -31.50 -57.83 13.21
C THR A 637 -30.36 -58.62 12.57
N ALA A 638 -30.71 -59.61 11.74
CA ALA A 638 -29.73 -60.29 10.89
C ALA A 638 -28.92 -59.32 10.01
N ASP A 639 -29.53 -58.21 9.62
CA ASP A 639 -28.92 -57.16 8.78
C ASP A 639 -28.26 -56.04 9.60
N SER A 640 -27.90 -56.34 10.85
CA SER A 640 -27.17 -55.44 11.76
C SER A 640 -27.90 -54.13 12.09
N ILE A 641 -29.24 -54.10 12.01
CA ILE A 641 -30.04 -52.96 12.48
C ILE A 641 -30.19 -53.08 14.00
N PHE A 642 -29.92 -52.00 14.73
CA PHE A 642 -30.14 -51.92 16.17
C PHE A 642 -31.62 -51.66 16.48
N ILE A 643 -32.21 -52.43 17.37
CA ILE A 643 -33.59 -52.27 17.86
C ILE A 643 -33.51 -51.77 19.31
N PRO A 644 -33.98 -50.55 19.62
CA PRO A 644 -33.97 -50.05 20.97
C PRO A 644 -34.99 -50.77 21.87
N GLU A 645 -34.77 -50.65 23.19
CA GLU A 645 -35.50 -51.40 24.22
C GLU A 645 -37.01 -51.15 24.21
N ASP A 646 -37.43 -49.92 23.95
CA ASP A 646 -38.85 -49.55 23.86
C ASP A 646 -39.59 -50.37 22.80
N LEU A 647 -39.01 -50.51 21.60
CA LEU A 647 -39.60 -51.31 20.52
C LEU A 647 -39.55 -52.83 20.78
N VAL A 648 -38.50 -53.32 21.47
CA VAL A 648 -38.43 -54.73 21.88
C VAL A 648 -39.54 -55.05 22.86
N MET A 649 -39.75 -54.20 23.86
CA MET A 649 -40.79 -54.38 24.88
C MET A 649 -42.20 -54.19 24.30
N GLU A 650 -42.40 -53.15 23.48
CA GLU A 650 -43.70 -52.84 22.86
C GLU A 650 -44.24 -54.00 22.02
N HIS A 651 -43.36 -54.67 21.28
CA HIS A 651 -43.73 -55.80 20.42
C HIS A 651 -43.41 -57.18 21.00
N ALA A 652 -42.92 -57.24 22.24
CA ALA A 652 -42.49 -58.47 22.92
C ALA A 652 -41.58 -59.38 22.05
N LEU A 653 -40.58 -58.77 21.40
CA LEU A 653 -39.76 -59.44 20.39
C LEU A 653 -38.88 -60.55 21.00
N ILE A 654 -38.84 -61.69 20.33
CA ILE A 654 -37.93 -62.81 20.66
C ILE A 654 -36.99 -63.12 19.48
N ASN A 655 -35.88 -63.81 19.78
CA ASN A 655 -34.97 -64.28 18.74
C ASN A 655 -35.70 -65.19 17.74
N GLY A 656 -35.58 -64.88 16.44
CA GLY A 656 -36.22 -65.63 15.37
C GLY A 656 -37.53 -65.02 14.84
N ASP A 657 -38.06 -63.97 15.46
CA ASP A 657 -39.25 -63.28 14.97
C ASP A 657 -38.99 -62.60 13.60
N LYS A 658 -39.92 -62.76 12.67
CA LYS A 658 -39.91 -62.05 11.39
C LYS A 658 -40.59 -60.71 11.55
N VAL A 659 -39.84 -59.65 11.27
CA VAL A 659 -40.27 -58.27 11.45
C VAL A 659 -40.00 -57.46 10.19
N LYS A 660 -40.92 -56.54 9.88
CA LYS A 660 -40.67 -55.44 8.95
C LYS A 660 -40.18 -54.25 9.76
N VAL A 661 -38.98 -53.78 9.45
CA VAL A 661 -38.31 -52.72 10.23
C VAL A 661 -38.16 -51.48 9.37
N LYS A 662 -38.54 -50.33 9.92
CA LYS A 662 -38.11 -49.02 9.39
C LYS A 662 -37.03 -48.46 10.30
N ALA A 663 -35.89 -48.15 9.71
CA ALA A 663 -34.70 -47.67 10.40
C ALA A 663 -34.25 -46.31 9.86
N VAL A 664 -33.55 -45.57 10.72
CA VAL A 664 -32.91 -44.29 10.41
C VAL A 664 -31.41 -44.40 10.67
N LEU A 665 -30.60 -43.70 9.88
CA LEU A 665 -29.16 -43.67 10.06
C LEU A 665 -28.80 -42.92 11.34
N THR A 666 -27.93 -43.49 12.18
CA THR A 666 -27.58 -42.94 13.49
C THR A 666 -26.07 -43.04 13.75
N TRP A 667 -25.49 -42.07 14.46
CA TRP A 667 -24.06 -42.09 14.82
C TRP A 667 -23.82 -42.80 16.15
N ASN A 668 -23.09 -43.91 16.11
CA ASN A 668 -22.66 -44.61 17.31
C ASN A 668 -21.37 -43.99 17.86
N LYS A 669 -21.49 -43.27 18.98
CA LYS A 669 -20.34 -42.60 19.63
C LYS A 669 -19.27 -43.57 20.13
N LYS A 670 -19.63 -44.79 20.55
CA LYS A 670 -18.66 -45.75 21.12
C LYS A 670 -17.80 -46.40 20.04
N ARG A 671 -18.34 -46.54 18.82
CA ARG A 671 -17.68 -47.20 17.69
C ARG A 671 -17.23 -46.24 16.59
N GLU A 672 -17.47 -44.94 16.77
CA GLU A 672 -17.18 -43.87 15.80
C GLU A 672 -17.63 -44.21 14.37
N GLN A 673 -18.81 -44.80 14.24
CA GLN A 673 -19.36 -45.23 12.95
C GLN A 673 -20.87 -45.02 12.88
N TYR A 674 -21.40 -44.89 11.67
CA TYR A 674 -22.84 -44.86 11.44
C TYR A 674 -23.41 -46.27 11.46
N ASN A 675 -24.54 -46.43 12.15
CA ASN A 675 -25.33 -47.66 12.19
C ASN A 675 -26.82 -47.34 11.97
N TRP A 676 -27.58 -48.35 11.56
CA TRP A 676 -29.03 -48.26 11.41
C TRP A 676 -29.72 -48.51 12.76
N THR A 677 -30.65 -47.63 13.14
CA THR A 677 -31.49 -47.80 14.33
C THR A 677 -32.96 -47.85 13.93
N ALA A 678 -33.65 -48.91 14.36
CA ALA A 678 -35.09 -49.07 14.16
C ALA A 678 -35.86 -47.98 14.92
N TYR A 679 -36.87 -47.42 14.27
CA TYR A 679 -37.82 -46.48 14.89
C TYR A 679 -39.28 -46.93 14.73
N PHE A 680 -39.52 -47.95 13.91
CA PHE A 680 -40.82 -48.59 13.75
C PHE A 680 -40.64 -50.06 13.39
N ILE A 681 -41.45 -50.92 13.99
CA ILE A 681 -41.47 -52.36 13.77
C ILE A 681 -42.91 -52.81 13.52
N GLU A 682 -43.06 -53.74 12.57
CA GLU A 682 -44.29 -54.47 12.33
C GLU A 682 -43.97 -55.97 12.38
N LEU A 683 -44.57 -56.69 13.33
CA LEU A 683 -44.37 -58.13 13.50
C LEU A 683 -45.17 -58.90 12.44
N LEU A 684 -44.49 -59.65 11.59
CA LEU A 684 -45.13 -60.40 10.49
C LEU A 684 -45.47 -61.84 10.90
N SER A 685 -44.72 -62.41 11.84
CA SER A 685 -45.05 -63.68 12.51
C SER A 685 -44.15 -63.89 13.74
N GLY A 686 -44.74 -64.05 14.92
CA GLY A 686 -44.05 -64.46 16.15
C GLY A 686 -44.71 -65.69 16.78
N LYS A 687 -43.90 -66.61 17.33
CA LYS A 687 -44.42 -67.76 18.09
C LYS A 687 -44.95 -67.25 19.43
N LYS A 688 -46.28 -67.20 19.63
CA LYS A 688 -46.85 -67.00 20.97
C LYS A 688 -46.46 -68.18 21.87
N ALA A 689 -45.60 -67.94 22.86
CA ALA A 689 -45.39 -68.88 23.95
C ALA A 689 -46.61 -68.84 24.88
N LYS A 690 -47.30 -69.99 25.03
CA LYS A 690 -48.39 -70.19 25.98
C LYS A 690 -47.85 -70.05 27.41
N GLN A 691 -48.44 -69.15 28.20
CA GLN A 691 -48.41 -69.21 29.65
C GLN A 691 -49.21 -70.44 30.11
N SER A 692 -48.56 -71.38 30.80
CA SER A 692 -49.24 -72.34 31.67
C SER A 692 -49.18 -71.82 33.10
N ALA A 693 -50.33 -71.39 33.59
CA ALA A 693 -50.57 -71.22 35.01
C ALA A 693 -50.59 -72.60 35.67
N ASP A 694 -49.84 -72.77 36.76
CA ASP A 694 -50.27 -73.66 37.81
C ASP A 694 -49.97 -73.04 39.18
N LYS A 695 -51.01 -73.04 40.02
CA LYS A 695 -51.02 -72.63 41.43
C LYS A 695 -50.35 -73.78 42.22
N THR A 696 -49.72 -73.61 43.37
CA THR A 696 -50.29 -73.22 44.69
C THR A 696 -49.09 -73.15 45.69
N PRO A 697 -49.23 -72.52 46.87
CA PRO A 697 -48.15 -71.92 47.65
C PRO A 697 -47.66 -72.77 48.84
N ALA A 698 -46.46 -72.48 49.34
CA ALA A 698 -46.04 -72.87 50.70
C ALA A 698 -45.07 -71.85 51.31
N SER A 699 -45.59 -71.13 52.30
CA SER A 699 -44.97 -70.63 53.55
C SER A 699 -43.44 -70.66 53.75
N GLY A 700 -42.88 -69.55 54.26
CA GLY A 700 -41.68 -69.60 55.11
C GLY A 700 -40.84 -68.31 55.23
N LYS A 701 -41.26 -67.41 56.13
CA LYS A 701 -40.51 -66.48 57.00
C LYS A 701 -39.00 -66.17 56.76
N SER A 702 -38.71 -64.85 56.73
CA SER A 702 -37.69 -64.04 57.48
C SER A 702 -36.19 -64.36 57.33
N ALA A 703 -35.21 -63.44 57.38
CA ALA A 703 -35.06 -62.00 57.55
C ALA A 703 -33.62 -61.61 57.09
N GLU A 704 -33.26 -60.33 57.22
CA GLU A 704 -31.90 -59.73 57.20
C GLU A 704 -31.31 -59.50 55.79
N ASP A 705 -31.27 -58.26 55.31
CA ASP A 705 -30.42 -57.11 55.67
C ASP A 705 -29.20 -57.05 54.74
N ASP A 706 -29.16 -55.98 53.93
CA ASP A 706 -27.99 -55.11 53.76
C ASP A 706 -28.16 -54.24 52.51
N GLU A 707 -28.42 -52.95 52.75
CA GLU A 707 -28.17 -51.87 51.80
C GLU A 707 -26.69 -51.85 51.39
N PRO A 708 -26.39 -51.25 50.22
CA PRO A 708 -25.37 -50.21 50.30
C PRO A 708 -25.71 -48.93 49.52
N PRO A 709 -25.02 -47.83 49.85
CA PRO A 709 -25.51 -46.47 49.67
C PRO A 709 -24.87 -45.74 48.46
N PHE A 710 -25.61 -44.73 47.99
CA PHE A 710 -25.25 -43.57 47.15
C PHE A 710 -24.60 -43.75 45.77
#